data_AF-A0A953US86-F1
#
_entry.id   AF-A0A953US86-F1
#
_cell.length_a   1.000
_cell.length_b   1.000
_cell.length_c   1.000
_cell.angle_alpha   90.00
_cell.angle_beta   90.00
_cell.angle_gamma   90.00
#
_symmetry.space_group_name_H-M   'P 1'
#
loop_
_entity.id
_entity.type
_entity.pdbx_description
1 polymer ?
#
loop_
_entity_poly.entity_id
_entity_poly.type
_entity_poly.pdbx_seq_one_letter_code
_entity_poly.pdbx_strand_id
1 'polypeptide(L)'
;MLRKLCSLAMLSAFLLGGSARAGTFGKVVSIGGEASDVALDEPRGVLYVANFTANRIEVMSLQTNTIQTALSVAAQPSALSVSLDGHWLLVGHYGNHAAPGSPTNGLTLIDLRNKYAKQVFVLPDPPLGLAFGADGRALVVTTKNFVLFDPTFGTTTVLTSIAALAAKALPVPAQSFPPNIVAAAAAASPDGNVIWGFGDTLKFRYVVASQSLLSSLYTSTPALAPRTVSVSGDGSFATLGWELSDSSLYNLAQFPNAGGVLNIGTTQIDPARRVIYEQMAPSDSTKVPPPVLQIVDDDNLTIRESLQLPENTAGKSALKKDGSIMYSVSDSGILVLPVGSLNQSPRLTASVEDLVFRGNFCDRTVATQTIVISDPGGNKTPFTISSSDPGVKVSPSSGVTPAVITVKVDPNAFQNFKGTMAATLTLSSTQAVNQPRPIRVLVNSREPNQRGTFIDIPGTLKDLTADPVRDHYYVLRQDKNQVLVFKGSNNTQVATLRTCTTPMSIAITYDRQYLMIGCDNSHYAWVYDLDTFQQQASIQMSTGDYIQSLAASAKAILAVTRDAAGGDPNIHRIDFNARSSVSLPSLGPWENKVPLNTMLSAAPNGATIVGASSDGSVLLYDANVDNFTISRKDFASLSGAVAASSFGQYVIGNQIFDSSLVPTATIQPANGTSSGFLFVDQNGFFISAADSASPGVLARVNAADGTAVLPTGVVEAPVLGVTGSVFTRTLALLPSRSEFVALTTSGITVLPPNYDASVAAPFITNVVSAADLKSPVAPGGLMAVLGTDLSGTNIATNEVPLPTVIGDSCLTVNGAPVHMLFVSPTQVNAQMPAQESGNVAIVMHTPGGVSNTFFLTLLTGAPSVFLTTLDGVDNVPAIVRWNNGLVVTSTNPVHRGDILTIYLTGLGAVNPPVSDGSAGLVDPLSTTVVNPVVKIGGVDADVLFSGLVPGMPGAYVINVSVSNSTPQGLSVPLTITQGDITVTENVRVVQK
;
A
#
# COMPACT_ATOMS: atom_id res chain seq x y z
N MET A 1 -63.84 -5.26 21.64
CA MET A 1 -62.57 -4.69 22.16
C MET A 1 -61.33 -5.41 21.59
N LEU A 2 -61.32 -5.84 20.32
CA LEU A 2 -60.19 -6.62 19.75
C LEU A 2 -60.00 -6.46 18.21
N ARG A 3 -60.30 -5.28 17.65
CA ARG A 3 -60.10 -5.00 16.21
C ARG A 3 -59.49 -3.63 15.88
N LYS A 4 -58.97 -2.90 16.88
CA LYS A 4 -58.35 -1.57 16.71
C LYS A 4 -56.91 -1.44 17.22
N LEU A 5 -56.25 -2.55 17.59
CA LEU A 5 -54.85 -2.52 18.08
C LEU A 5 -53.79 -3.12 17.13
N CYS A 6 -54.16 -3.73 15.99
CA CYS A 6 -53.16 -4.28 15.05
C CYS A 6 -52.69 -3.29 13.96
N SER A 7 -53.26 -2.09 13.87
CA SER A 7 -52.95 -1.14 12.78
C SER A 7 -51.89 -0.09 13.14
N LEU A 8 -51.37 -0.08 14.37
CA LEU A 8 -50.38 0.89 14.84
C LEU A 8 -48.99 0.29 15.12
N ALA A 9 -48.82 -1.03 15.03
CA ALA A 9 -47.54 -1.72 15.27
C ALA A 9 -46.71 -1.96 13.98
N MET A 10 -47.24 -1.58 12.81
CA MET A 10 -46.57 -1.75 11.51
C MET A 10 -45.88 -0.47 11.00
N LEU A 11 -45.85 0.61 11.80
CA LEU A 11 -45.30 1.90 11.38
C LEU A 11 -44.11 2.41 12.21
N SER A 12 -43.55 1.59 13.11
CA SER A 12 -42.49 2.02 14.05
C SER A 12 -41.27 1.08 14.13
N ALA A 13 -41.13 0.14 13.19
CA ALA A 13 -39.92 -0.69 13.04
C ALA A 13 -38.96 -0.22 11.92
N PHE A 14 -39.29 0.87 11.21
CA PHE A 14 -38.38 1.55 10.29
C PHE A 14 -37.70 2.72 11.01
N LEU A 15 -36.72 2.47 11.88
CA LEU A 15 -35.76 3.48 12.38
C LEU A 15 -34.65 2.85 13.26
N LEU A 16 -34.23 1.63 12.94
CA LEU A 16 -32.94 1.08 13.40
C LEU A 16 -31.99 1.11 12.20
N GLY A 17 -30.86 1.78 12.38
CA GLY A 17 -29.97 2.30 11.33
C GLY A 17 -29.72 1.33 10.17
N GLY A 18 -30.39 1.57 9.05
CA GLY A 18 -29.97 1.03 7.77
C GLY A 18 -28.65 1.69 7.39
N SER A 19 -27.59 0.88 7.32
CA SER A 19 -26.37 1.24 6.61
C SER A 19 -26.79 1.81 5.26
N ALA A 20 -26.46 3.07 5.01
CA ALA A 20 -26.89 3.76 3.81
C ALA A 20 -26.39 2.97 2.59
N ARG A 21 -27.30 2.39 1.80
CA ARG A 21 -26.93 1.58 0.64
C ARG A 21 -26.26 2.48 -0.39
N ALA A 22 -25.07 2.08 -0.85
CA ALA A 22 -24.35 2.74 -1.93
C ALA A 22 -25.16 2.71 -3.23
N GLY A 23 -24.81 3.57 -4.19
CA GLY A 23 -25.41 3.53 -5.52
C GLY A 23 -25.09 2.20 -6.20
N THR A 24 -26.02 1.69 -7.01
CA THR A 24 -25.82 0.44 -7.76
C THR A 24 -25.70 0.73 -9.25
N PHE A 25 -24.77 0.06 -9.92
CA PHE A 25 -24.57 0.14 -11.35
C PHE A 25 -25.43 -0.89 -12.09
N GLY A 26 -26.26 -0.40 -13.03
CA GLY A 26 -27.13 -1.23 -13.86
C GLY A 26 -28.55 -1.39 -13.33
N LYS A 27 -29.36 -2.11 -14.12
CA LYS A 27 -30.80 -2.32 -13.85
C LYS A 27 -31.19 -3.77 -14.08
N VAL A 28 -31.95 -4.33 -13.15
CA VAL A 28 -32.50 -5.69 -13.26
C VAL A 28 -33.78 -5.69 -14.11
N VAL A 29 -33.88 -6.65 -15.01
CA VAL A 29 -35.07 -6.99 -15.78
C VAL A 29 -35.50 -8.40 -15.40
N SER A 30 -36.59 -8.48 -14.63
CA SER A 30 -37.13 -9.76 -14.15
C SER A 30 -37.84 -10.51 -15.27
N ILE A 31 -37.64 -11.84 -15.33
CA ILE A 31 -38.23 -12.70 -16.37
C ILE A 31 -39.22 -13.76 -15.83
N GLY A 32 -39.46 -13.80 -14.51
CA GLY A 32 -40.38 -14.75 -13.90
C GLY A 32 -39.95 -16.21 -14.07
N GLY A 33 -38.72 -16.51 -13.65
CA GLY A 33 -38.04 -17.80 -13.74
C GLY A 33 -36.52 -17.62 -13.58
N GLU A 34 -35.75 -18.68 -13.83
CA GLU A 34 -34.28 -18.66 -13.75
C GLU A 34 -33.69 -18.61 -15.17
N ALA A 35 -32.88 -17.59 -15.45
CA ALA A 35 -32.14 -17.50 -16.70
C ALA A 35 -30.93 -18.43 -16.68
N SER A 36 -30.73 -19.23 -17.71
CA SER A 36 -29.54 -20.09 -17.84
C SER A 36 -28.51 -19.59 -18.86
N ASP A 37 -28.98 -18.92 -19.91
CA ASP A 37 -28.12 -18.44 -21.00
C ASP A 37 -28.78 -17.27 -21.74
N VAL A 38 -27.97 -16.51 -22.48
CA VAL A 38 -28.36 -15.38 -23.32
C VAL A 38 -27.69 -15.43 -24.69
N ALA A 39 -28.39 -14.91 -25.69
CA ALA A 39 -27.84 -14.68 -27.02
C ALA A 39 -28.32 -13.34 -27.60
N LEU A 40 -27.37 -12.53 -28.07
CA LEU A 40 -27.62 -11.18 -28.58
C LEU A 40 -27.86 -11.21 -30.10
N ASP A 41 -28.95 -10.60 -30.56
CA ASP A 41 -29.26 -10.38 -31.98
C ASP A 41 -29.45 -8.87 -32.22
N GLU A 42 -28.32 -8.17 -32.40
CA GLU A 42 -28.31 -6.72 -32.61
C GLU A 42 -29.02 -6.28 -33.89
N PRO A 43 -28.88 -6.96 -35.06
CA PRO A 43 -29.64 -6.60 -36.25
C PRO A 43 -31.15 -6.60 -36.06
N ARG A 44 -31.69 -7.51 -35.25
CA ARG A 44 -33.13 -7.52 -34.88
C ARG A 44 -33.46 -6.64 -33.67
N GLY A 45 -32.47 -6.13 -32.96
CA GLY A 45 -32.67 -5.31 -31.78
C GLY A 45 -33.22 -6.09 -30.58
N VAL A 46 -32.89 -7.38 -30.46
CA VAL A 46 -33.39 -8.25 -29.38
C VAL A 46 -32.30 -9.04 -28.65
N LEU A 47 -32.58 -9.38 -27.39
CA LEU A 47 -31.85 -10.35 -26.59
C LEU A 47 -32.74 -11.58 -26.38
N TYR A 48 -32.23 -12.77 -26.71
CA TYR A 48 -32.87 -14.04 -26.40
C TYR A 48 -32.37 -14.53 -25.04
N VAL A 49 -33.30 -14.90 -24.15
CA VAL A 49 -32.98 -15.38 -22.79
C VAL A 49 -33.59 -16.76 -22.59
N ALA A 50 -32.76 -17.75 -22.26
CA ALA A 50 -33.24 -19.08 -21.93
C ALA A 50 -33.79 -19.08 -20.50
N ASN A 51 -35.12 -19.14 -20.37
CA ASN A 51 -35.79 -19.25 -19.08
C ASN A 51 -35.96 -20.74 -18.75
N PHE A 52 -35.02 -21.25 -17.96
CA PHE A 52 -34.82 -22.67 -17.69
C PHE A 52 -36.03 -23.28 -16.98
N THR A 53 -36.53 -22.62 -15.93
CA THR A 53 -37.65 -23.12 -15.11
C THR A 53 -39.00 -22.94 -15.78
N ALA A 54 -39.11 -22.00 -16.73
CA ALA A 54 -40.35 -21.74 -17.44
C ALA A 54 -40.47 -22.40 -18.82
N ASN A 55 -39.46 -23.18 -19.25
CA ASN A 55 -39.44 -23.94 -20.51
C ASN A 55 -39.73 -23.06 -21.75
N ARG A 56 -39.18 -21.86 -21.79
CA ARG A 56 -39.39 -20.89 -22.88
C ARG A 56 -38.17 -20.01 -23.10
N ILE A 57 -38.08 -19.42 -24.29
CA ILE A 57 -37.10 -18.37 -24.59
C ILE A 57 -37.79 -17.02 -24.53
N GLU A 58 -37.39 -16.16 -23.60
CA GLU A 58 -37.87 -14.79 -23.56
C GLU A 58 -37.19 -13.97 -24.66
N VAL A 59 -37.97 -13.14 -25.35
CA VAL A 59 -37.47 -12.20 -26.36
C VAL A 59 -37.58 -10.80 -25.77
N MET A 60 -36.44 -10.23 -25.41
CA MET A 60 -36.33 -8.91 -24.80
C MET A 60 -35.92 -7.86 -25.84
N SER A 61 -36.54 -6.69 -25.82
CA SER A 61 -36.11 -5.57 -26.67
C SER A 61 -34.83 -4.94 -26.13
N LEU A 62 -33.83 -4.72 -27.00
CA LEU A 62 -32.63 -3.94 -26.67
C LEU A 62 -32.91 -2.44 -26.56
N GLN A 63 -34.02 -1.95 -27.14
CA GLN A 63 -34.38 -0.53 -27.11
C GLN A 63 -35.08 -0.14 -25.81
N THR A 64 -36.05 -0.96 -25.36
CA THR A 64 -36.88 -0.65 -24.19
C THR A 64 -36.50 -1.43 -22.94
N ASN A 65 -35.65 -2.45 -23.06
CA ASN A 65 -35.31 -3.38 -21.98
C ASN A 65 -36.54 -4.08 -21.36
N THR A 66 -37.52 -4.43 -22.20
CA THR A 66 -38.75 -5.12 -21.78
C THR A 66 -38.92 -6.43 -22.54
N ILE A 67 -39.46 -7.45 -21.88
CA ILE A 67 -39.88 -8.69 -22.53
C ILE A 67 -41.04 -8.40 -23.48
N GLN A 68 -40.86 -8.71 -24.76
CA GLN A 68 -41.88 -8.52 -25.81
C GLN A 68 -42.76 -9.75 -25.97
N THR A 69 -42.14 -10.93 -26.02
CA THR A 69 -42.81 -12.21 -26.24
C THR A 69 -41.99 -13.36 -25.68
N ALA A 70 -42.58 -14.55 -25.62
CA ALA A 70 -41.92 -15.77 -25.18
C ALA A 70 -42.15 -16.90 -26.18
N LEU A 71 -41.08 -17.60 -26.55
CA LEU A 71 -41.11 -18.74 -27.47
C LEU A 71 -41.11 -20.03 -26.65
N SER A 72 -42.21 -20.79 -26.65
CA SER A 72 -42.25 -22.11 -26.00
C SER A 72 -41.25 -23.07 -26.67
N VAL A 73 -40.44 -23.76 -25.88
CA VAL A 73 -39.48 -24.76 -26.37
C VAL A 73 -39.61 -26.03 -25.52
N ALA A 74 -38.84 -27.07 -25.85
CA ALA A 74 -38.76 -28.24 -24.99
C ALA A 74 -38.25 -27.86 -23.58
N ALA A 75 -38.48 -28.74 -22.60
CA ALA A 75 -38.16 -28.44 -21.21
C ALA A 75 -36.67 -28.10 -21.00
N GLN A 76 -36.38 -27.29 -19.98
CA GLN A 76 -35.03 -27.01 -19.49
C GLN A 76 -34.06 -26.51 -20.60
N PRO A 77 -34.40 -25.41 -21.32
CA PRO A 77 -33.46 -24.79 -22.24
C PRO A 77 -32.23 -24.31 -21.45
N SER A 78 -31.06 -24.90 -21.73
CA SER A 78 -29.83 -24.69 -20.96
C SER A 78 -28.83 -23.78 -21.65
N ALA A 79 -28.75 -23.83 -22.98
CA ALA A 79 -27.77 -23.09 -23.78
C ALA A 79 -28.40 -22.48 -25.04
N LEU A 80 -27.88 -21.33 -25.47
CA LEU A 80 -28.33 -20.55 -26.64
C LEU A 80 -27.16 -20.06 -27.50
N SER A 81 -27.35 -20.13 -28.82
CA SER A 81 -26.49 -19.44 -29.77
C SER A 81 -27.29 -18.98 -30.98
N VAL A 82 -27.02 -17.77 -31.46
CA VAL A 82 -27.52 -17.25 -32.73
C VAL A 82 -26.44 -17.45 -33.80
N SER A 83 -26.81 -17.80 -35.03
CA SER A 83 -25.87 -17.90 -36.14
C SER A 83 -25.40 -16.51 -36.58
N LEU A 84 -24.15 -16.38 -37.05
CA LEU A 84 -23.58 -15.07 -37.41
C LEU A 84 -24.35 -14.35 -38.54
N ASP A 85 -25.02 -15.10 -39.42
CA ASP A 85 -25.87 -14.54 -40.47
C ASP A 85 -27.28 -14.14 -39.96
N GLY A 86 -27.54 -14.33 -38.66
CA GLY A 86 -28.81 -14.06 -38.00
C GLY A 86 -29.95 -14.93 -38.52
N HIS A 87 -29.72 -16.08 -39.14
CA HIS A 87 -30.80 -16.94 -39.62
C HIS A 87 -31.37 -17.83 -38.52
N TRP A 88 -30.50 -18.44 -37.73
CA TRP A 88 -30.84 -19.53 -36.84
C TRP A 88 -30.60 -19.14 -35.38
N LEU A 89 -31.54 -19.51 -34.51
CA LEU A 89 -31.32 -19.60 -33.07
C LEU A 89 -31.35 -21.08 -32.67
N LEU A 90 -30.26 -21.55 -32.09
CA LEU A 90 -30.13 -22.92 -31.61
C LEU A 90 -30.29 -22.94 -30.09
N VAL A 91 -31.14 -23.83 -29.62
CA VAL A 91 -31.44 -24.03 -28.18
C VAL A 91 -31.03 -25.44 -27.80
N GLY A 92 -30.15 -25.56 -26.81
CA GLY A 92 -29.80 -26.82 -26.18
C GLY A 92 -30.73 -27.11 -25.01
N HIS A 93 -31.22 -28.33 -24.90
CA HIS A 93 -32.10 -28.76 -23.81
C HIS A 93 -31.38 -29.77 -22.90
N TYR A 94 -31.21 -29.39 -21.63
CA TYR A 94 -30.72 -30.32 -20.61
C TYR A 94 -31.87 -31.21 -20.15
N GLY A 95 -31.86 -32.51 -20.46
CA GLY A 95 -32.93 -33.41 -20.04
C GLY A 95 -32.60 -34.13 -18.73
N ASN A 96 -32.87 -33.54 -17.55
CA ASN A 96 -32.75 -34.30 -16.30
C ASN A 96 -33.96 -35.26 -16.17
N HIS A 97 -33.79 -36.54 -16.48
CA HIS A 97 -34.86 -37.52 -16.29
C HIS A 97 -34.44 -38.63 -15.33
N ALA A 98 -35.20 -38.77 -14.23
CA ALA A 98 -35.24 -39.98 -13.44
C ALA A 98 -36.12 -41.02 -14.15
N ALA A 99 -35.71 -42.29 -14.07
CA ALA A 99 -36.49 -43.40 -14.61
C ALA A 99 -37.93 -43.41 -14.02
N PRO A 100 -38.97 -43.74 -14.82
CA PRO A 100 -38.91 -44.42 -16.12
C PRO A 100 -39.03 -43.49 -17.35
N GLY A 101 -38.83 -42.17 -17.21
CA GLY A 101 -38.90 -41.24 -18.35
C GLY A 101 -37.82 -41.51 -19.41
N SER A 102 -38.17 -41.44 -20.70
CA SER A 102 -37.19 -41.48 -21.80
C SER A 102 -36.57 -40.09 -22.00
N PRO A 103 -35.25 -39.97 -22.28
CA PRO A 103 -34.61 -38.67 -22.42
C PRO A 103 -35.20 -37.86 -23.58
N THR A 104 -35.63 -36.61 -23.33
CA THR A 104 -35.93 -35.62 -24.37
C THR A 104 -34.70 -34.73 -24.64
N ASN A 105 -33.50 -35.33 -24.64
CA ASN A 105 -32.26 -34.63 -24.94
C ASN A 105 -32.33 -34.15 -26.38
N GLY A 106 -32.15 -32.86 -26.61
CA GLY A 106 -32.33 -32.37 -27.96
C GLY A 106 -31.91 -30.93 -28.18
N LEU A 107 -31.88 -30.60 -29.46
CA LEU A 107 -31.68 -29.26 -29.97
C LEU A 107 -33.02 -28.77 -30.51
N THR A 108 -33.43 -27.56 -30.15
CA THR A 108 -34.48 -26.85 -30.89
C THR A 108 -33.80 -25.82 -31.79
N LEU A 109 -33.93 -26.00 -33.10
CA LEU A 109 -33.53 -25.02 -34.10
C LEU A 109 -34.74 -24.12 -34.40
N ILE A 110 -34.56 -22.81 -34.27
CA ILE A 110 -35.58 -21.81 -34.52
C ILE A 110 -35.15 -20.95 -35.72
N ASP A 111 -36.01 -20.92 -36.75
CA ASP A 111 -35.84 -20.07 -37.91
C ASP A 111 -36.26 -18.63 -37.59
N LEU A 112 -35.28 -17.74 -37.45
CA LEU A 112 -35.49 -16.33 -37.13
C LEU A 112 -35.96 -15.50 -38.34
N ARG A 113 -36.00 -16.07 -39.56
CA ARG A 113 -36.51 -15.43 -40.77
C ARG A 113 -37.93 -15.90 -41.11
N ASN A 114 -38.30 -17.12 -40.70
CA ASN A 114 -39.62 -17.71 -40.95
C ASN A 114 -40.49 -17.80 -39.69
N LYS A 115 -40.86 -16.63 -39.13
CA LYS A 115 -41.82 -16.51 -38.00
C LYS A 115 -41.52 -17.45 -36.81
N TYR A 116 -40.25 -17.66 -36.48
CA TYR A 116 -39.83 -18.56 -35.39
C TYR A 116 -40.29 -20.01 -35.57
N ALA A 117 -40.35 -20.50 -36.82
CA ALA A 117 -40.61 -21.91 -37.10
C ALA A 117 -39.57 -22.79 -36.39
N LYS A 118 -39.99 -23.93 -35.83
CA LYS A 118 -39.18 -24.74 -34.91
C LYS A 118 -38.98 -26.14 -35.46
N GLN A 119 -37.78 -26.66 -35.33
CA GLN A 119 -37.44 -28.06 -35.57
C GLN A 119 -36.73 -28.61 -34.33
N VAL A 120 -37.11 -29.81 -33.90
CA VAL A 120 -36.53 -30.46 -32.73
C VAL A 120 -35.75 -31.68 -33.18
N PHE A 121 -34.48 -31.74 -32.77
CA PHE A 121 -33.55 -32.83 -33.07
C PHE A 121 -33.21 -33.56 -31.78
N VAL A 122 -33.26 -34.88 -31.79
CA VAL A 122 -32.91 -35.70 -30.63
C VAL A 122 -31.41 -35.95 -30.64
N LEU A 123 -30.76 -35.73 -29.49
CA LEU A 123 -29.36 -36.07 -29.27
C LEU A 123 -29.24 -37.34 -28.41
N PRO A 124 -28.24 -38.19 -28.67
CA PRO A 124 -28.00 -39.38 -27.85
C PRO A 124 -27.58 -39.02 -26.41
N ASP A 125 -26.97 -37.85 -26.22
CA ASP A 125 -26.44 -37.36 -24.96
C ASP A 125 -26.90 -35.91 -24.71
N PRO A 126 -27.14 -35.48 -23.45
CA PRO A 126 -27.54 -34.12 -23.14
C PRO A 126 -26.52 -33.08 -23.64
N PRO A 127 -26.95 -32.02 -24.36
CA PRO A 127 -26.09 -30.89 -24.71
C PRO A 127 -25.80 -30.03 -23.46
N LEU A 128 -24.53 -29.71 -23.26
CA LEU A 128 -24.03 -28.88 -22.15
C LEU A 128 -23.58 -27.48 -22.59
N GLY A 129 -23.12 -27.33 -23.82
CA GLY A 129 -22.74 -26.03 -24.36
C GLY A 129 -22.82 -26.06 -25.88
N LEU A 130 -23.11 -24.91 -26.48
CA LEU A 130 -23.15 -24.79 -27.94
C LEU A 130 -22.76 -23.39 -28.40
N ALA A 131 -22.18 -23.30 -29.59
CA ALA A 131 -21.86 -22.05 -30.25
C ALA A 131 -21.82 -22.23 -31.77
N PHE A 132 -22.32 -21.24 -32.51
CA PHE A 132 -22.18 -21.19 -33.97
C PHE A 132 -20.79 -20.72 -34.40
N GLY A 133 -20.23 -21.39 -35.41
CA GLY A 133 -19.05 -20.95 -36.13
C GLY A 133 -19.38 -20.08 -37.34
N ALA A 134 -18.36 -19.42 -37.89
CA ALA A 134 -18.44 -18.60 -39.09
C ALA A 134 -18.84 -19.38 -40.36
N ASP A 135 -18.73 -20.71 -40.33
CA ASP A 135 -19.15 -21.62 -41.40
C ASP A 135 -20.66 -21.95 -41.36
N GLY A 136 -21.41 -21.37 -40.41
CA GLY A 136 -22.85 -21.58 -40.25
C GLY A 136 -23.23 -22.86 -39.52
N ARG A 137 -22.25 -23.68 -39.09
CA ARG A 137 -22.49 -24.90 -38.30
C ARG A 137 -22.29 -24.60 -36.81
N ALA A 138 -22.99 -25.34 -35.95
CA ALA A 138 -22.86 -25.19 -34.50
C ALA A 138 -22.01 -26.32 -33.91
N LEU A 139 -20.98 -25.96 -33.13
CA LEU A 139 -20.34 -26.91 -32.24
C LEU A 139 -21.25 -27.13 -31.04
N VAL A 140 -21.60 -28.39 -30.76
CA VAL A 140 -22.41 -28.83 -29.64
C VAL A 140 -21.56 -29.76 -28.78
N VAL A 141 -21.35 -29.36 -27.54
CA VAL A 141 -20.67 -30.16 -26.51
C VAL A 141 -21.75 -30.91 -25.75
N THR A 142 -21.70 -32.23 -25.75
CA THR A 142 -22.60 -33.08 -24.95
C THR A 142 -21.86 -33.70 -23.77
N THR A 143 -22.56 -34.43 -22.90
CA THR A 143 -21.92 -35.17 -21.79
C THR A 143 -20.90 -36.22 -22.25
N LYS A 144 -20.92 -36.64 -23.54
CA LYS A 144 -19.99 -37.66 -24.06
C LYS A 144 -19.27 -37.28 -25.34
N ASN A 145 -19.73 -36.30 -26.12
CA ASN A 145 -19.24 -36.07 -27.48
C ASN A 145 -19.11 -34.58 -27.84
N PHE A 146 -18.15 -34.27 -28.70
CA PHE A 146 -18.14 -33.04 -29.49
C PHE A 146 -18.82 -33.32 -30.82
N VAL A 147 -19.90 -32.60 -31.10
CA VAL A 147 -20.77 -32.81 -32.26
C VAL A 147 -20.86 -31.51 -33.06
N LEU A 148 -20.69 -31.60 -34.37
CA LEU A 148 -20.97 -30.50 -35.29
C LEU A 148 -22.38 -30.67 -35.83
N PHE A 149 -23.24 -29.69 -35.59
CA PHE A 149 -24.62 -29.65 -36.07
C PHE A 149 -24.74 -28.72 -37.28
N ASP A 150 -25.26 -29.24 -38.38
CA ASP A 150 -25.58 -28.47 -39.58
C ASP A 150 -27.05 -28.07 -39.55
N PRO A 151 -27.37 -26.77 -39.38
CA PRO A 151 -28.76 -26.31 -39.31
C PRO A 151 -29.48 -26.37 -40.66
N THR A 152 -28.76 -26.44 -41.79
CA THR A 152 -29.35 -26.47 -43.13
C THR A 152 -29.95 -27.84 -43.44
N PHE A 153 -29.24 -28.90 -43.07
CA PHE A 153 -29.66 -30.28 -43.32
C PHE A 153 -30.21 -30.98 -42.08
N GLY A 154 -30.05 -30.38 -40.88
CA GLY A 154 -30.45 -31.00 -39.62
C GLY A 154 -29.60 -32.23 -39.26
N THR A 155 -28.35 -32.29 -39.72
CA THR A 155 -27.46 -33.43 -39.54
C THR A 155 -26.40 -33.16 -38.47
N THR A 156 -25.98 -34.22 -37.78
CA THR A 156 -24.95 -34.17 -36.74
C THR A 156 -23.74 -35.00 -37.14
N THR A 157 -22.53 -34.46 -36.99
CA THR A 157 -21.27 -35.17 -37.20
C THR A 157 -20.49 -35.21 -35.88
N VAL A 158 -20.16 -36.41 -35.37
CA VAL A 158 -19.30 -36.53 -34.18
C VAL A 158 -17.86 -36.25 -34.59
N LEU A 159 -17.24 -35.24 -33.98
CA LEU A 159 -15.83 -34.92 -34.18
C LEU A 159 -14.94 -35.86 -33.36
N THR A 160 -15.26 -36.02 -32.08
CA THR A 160 -14.58 -36.93 -31.16
C THR A 160 -15.42 -37.15 -29.90
N SER A 161 -15.12 -38.19 -29.13
CA SER A 161 -15.75 -38.42 -27.82
C SER A 161 -14.90 -37.82 -26.70
N ILE A 162 -15.55 -37.38 -25.62
CA ILE A 162 -14.88 -36.93 -24.40
C ILE A 162 -14.05 -38.06 -23.81
N ALA A 163 -14.52 -39.32 -23.90
CA ALA A 163 -13.76 -40.48 -23.43
C ALA A 163 -12.48 -40.72 -24.24
N ALA A 164 -12.47 -40.42 -25.54
CA ALA A 164 -11.27 -40.50 -26.37
C ALA A 164 -10.26 -39.38 -26.04
N LEU A 165 -10.72 -38.27 -25.45
CA LEU A 165 -9.89 -37.16 -24.99
C LEU A 165 -9.51 -37.26 -23.50
N ALA A 166 -10.27 -38.02 -22.70
CA ALA A 166 -10.20 -38.05 -21.24
C ALA A 166 -10.55 -39.44 -20.69
N ALA A 167 -9.72 -40.02 -19.82
CA ALA A 167 -10.01 -41.33 -19.21
C ALA A 167 -11.17 -41.35 -18.18
N LYS A 168 -12.01 -40.30 -18.09
CA LYS A 168 -13.20 -40.21 -17.22
C LYS A 168 -14.33 -39.42 -17.90
N ALA A 169 -15.56 -39.93 -17.77
CA ALA A 169 -16.79 -39.20 -18.13
C ALA A 169 -17.13 -38.13 -17.07
N LEU A 170 -17.76 -37.03 -17.47
CA LEU A 170 -18.24 -35.95 -16.60
C LEU A 170 -19.41 -36.47 -15.72
N PRO A 171 -19.29 -36.62 -14.39
CA PRO A 171 -20.41 -36.96 -13.52
C PRO A 171 -21.08 -35.69 -13.00
N VAL A 172 -22.40 -35.58 -13.12
CA VAL A 172 -23.18 -34.44 -12.59
C VAL A 172 -24.12 -34.93 -11.46
N PRO A 173 -23.96 -34.49 -10.21
CA PRO A 173 -24.94 -34.69 -9.14
C PRO A 173 -26.21 -33.86 -9.37
N ALA A 174 -27.34 -34.26 -8.77
CA ALA A 174 -28.58 -33.49 -8.83
C ALA A 174 -28.41 -32.12 -8.13
N GLN A 175 -28.54 -31.03 -8.89
CA GLN A 175 -28.46 -29.64 -8.42
C GLN A 175 -29.71 -28.85 -8.84
N SER A 176 -29.98 -27.71 -8.20
CA SER A 176 -31.23 -26.95 -8.41
C SER A 176 -31.12 -25.75 -9.36
N PHE A 177 -29.92 -25.22 -9.64
CA PHE A 177 -29.71 -24.00 -10.45
C PHE A 177 -28.92 -24.29 -11.74
N PRO A 178 -29.23 -23.70 -12.92
CA PRO A 178 -28.76 -24.22 -14.21
C PRO A 178 -27.24 -24.27 -14.41
N PRO A 179 -26.44 -23.24 -14.09
CA PRO A 179 -24.97 -23.33 -14.06
C PRO A 179 -24.38 -24.47 -13.20
N ASN A 180 -25.08 -24.88 -12.13
CA ASN A 180 -24.69 -26.01 -11.27
C ASN A 180 -25.10 -27.37 -11.88
N ILE A 181 -26.06 -27.37 -12.81
CA ILE A 181 -26.60 -28.56 -13.46
C ILE A 181 -25.81 -28.88 -14.73
N VAL A 182 -25.56 -27.88 -15.57
CA VAL A 182 -24.98 -28.09 -16.91
C VAL A 182 -23.46 -28.28 -16.84
N ALA A 183 -22.81 -27.62 -15.88
CA ALA A 183 -21.38 -27.73 -15.58
C ALA A 183 -20.41 -27.53 -16.77
N ALA A 184 -20.88 -27.00 -17.90
CA ALA A 184 -20.06 -26.59 -19.03
C ALA A 184 -20.54 -25.27 -19.64
N ALA A 185 -19.64 -24.56 -20.30
CA ALA A 185 -19.92 -23.34 -21.04
C ALA A 185 -19.11 -23.30 -22.33
N ALA A 186 -19.67 -22.70 -23.38
CA ALA A 186 -19.00 -22.49 -24.65
C ALA A 186 -19.39 -21.14 -25.25
N ALA A 187 -18.45 -20.49 -25.93
CA ALA A 187 -18.67 -19.23 -26.65
C ALA A 187 -17.77 -19.14 -27.88
N ALA A 188 -18.26 -18.50 -28.93
CA ALA A 188 -17.48 -18.19 -30.12
C ALA A 188 -16.77 -16.84 -29.98
N SER A 189 -15.64 -16.67 -30.67
CA SER A 189 -15.08 -15.35 -30.95
C SER A 189 -16.08 -14.49 -31.74
N PRO A 190 -16.04 -13.15 -31.64
CA PRO A 190 -16.97 -12.28 -32.34
C PRO A 190 -17.00 -12.46 -33.87
N ASP A 191 -15.89 -12.91 -34.46
CA ASP A 191 -15.78 -13.24 -35.89
C ASP A 191 -16.26 -14.67 -36.23
N GLY A 192 -16.58 -15.49 -35.22
CA GLY A 192 -17.03 -16.87 -35.37
C GLY A 192 -15.93 -17.85 -35.80
N ASN A 193 -14.67 -17.44 -35.87
CA ASN A 193 -13.59 -18.30 -36.38
C ASN A 193 -13.08 -19.31 -35.36
N VAL A 194 -13.29 -19.05 -34.07
CA VAL A 194 -12.83 -19.90 -32.97
C VAL A 194 -13.94 -20.06 -31.94
N ILE A 195 -14.11 -21.27 -31.41
CA ILE A 195 -15.03 -21.56 -30.32
C ILE A 195 -14.23 -22.06 -29.13
N TRP A 196 -14.47 -21.49 -27.96
CA TRP A 196 -13.85 -21.90 -26.70
C TRP A 196 -14.89 -22.48 -25.77
N GLY A 197 -14.44 -23.34 -24.86
CA GLY A 197 -15.27 -23.75 -23.75
C GLY A 197 -14.55 -24.60 -22.72
N PHE A 198 -15.26 -24.88 -21.64
CA PHE A 198 -14.77 -25.74 -20.57
C PHE A 198 -15.92 -26.43 -19.83
N GLY A 199 -15.61 -27.56 -19.22
CA GLY A 199 -16.46 -28.33 -18.30
C GLY A 199 -15.85 -28.36 -16.90
N ASP A 200 -16.02 -29.46 -16.16
CA ASP A 200 -15.39 -29.62 -14.83
C ASP A 200 -13.92 -30.01 -14.87
N THR A 201 -13.52 -30.74 -15.90
CA THR A 201 -12.19 -31.38 -15.99
C THR A 201 -11.51 -31.17 -17.34
N LEU A 202 -12.19 -30.51 -18.29
CA LEU A 202 -11.75 -30.35 -19.67
C LEU A 202 -11.92 -28.90 -20.10
N LYS A 203 -10.90 -28.35 -20.75
CA LYS A 203 -10.95 -27.10 -21.52
C LYS A 203 -10.75 -27.42 -22.98
N PHE A 204 -11.33 -26.63 -23.89
CA PHE A 204 -11.16 -26.84 -25.31
C PHE A 204 -11.20 -25.54 -26.11
N ARG A 205 -10.58 -25.61 -27.29
CA ARG A 205 -10.57 -24.59 -28.32
C ARG A 205 -10.77 -25.26 -29.68
N TYR A 206 -11.77 -24.83 -30.43
CA TYR A 206 -12.12 -25.34 -31.75
C TYR A 206 -11.88 -24.25 -32.80
N VAL A 207 -11.10 -24.56 -33.82
CA VAL A 207 -10.87 -23.67 -34.96
C VAL A 207 -11.80 -24.09 -36.09
N VAL A 208 -12.68 -23.18 -36.50
CA VAL A 208 -13.79 -23.49 -37.41
C VAL A 208 -13.30 -23.85 -38.81
N ALA A 209 -12.36 -23.08 -39.36
CA ALA A 209 -11.87 -23.27 -40.72
C ALA A 209 -11.19 -24.64 -40.94
N SER A 210 -10.38 -25.09 -39.97
CA SER A 210 -9.68 -26.38 -40.01
C SER A 210 -10.48 -27.52 -39.39
N GLN A 211 -11.60 -27.21 -38.72
CA GLN A 211 -12.36 -28.14 -37.87
C GLN A 211 -11.49 -28.85 -36.83
N SER A 212 -10.39 -28.21 -36.39
CA SER A 212 -9.45 -28.79 -35.44
C SER A 212 -9.87 -28.45 -34.01
N LEU A 213 -9.98 -29.48 -33.17
CA LEU A 213 -10.25 -29.35 -31.74
C LEU A 213 -8.95 -29.56 -30.96
N LEU A 214 -8.53 -28.53 -30.23
CA LEU A 214 -7.52 -28.63 -29.17
C LEU A 214 -8.24 -28.77 -27.83
N SER A 215 -7.79 -29.68 -26.99
CA SER A 215 -8.36 -29.85 -25.65
C SER A 215 -7.28 -30.18 -24.62
N SER A 216 -7.50 -29.75 -23.39
CA SER A 216 -6.60 -30.00 -22.26
C SER A 216 -7.40 -30.41 -21.03
N LEU A 217 -6.91 -31.41 -20.30
CA LEU A 217 -7.46 -31.80 -19.00
C LEU A 217 -6.89 -30.91 -17.91
N TYR A 218 -7.69 -30.66 -16.87
CA TYR A 218 -7.24 -29.89 -15.72
C TYR A 218 -7.90 -30.37 -14.43
N THR A 219 -7.25 -30.05 -13.32
CA THR A 219 -7.83 -30.10 -11.97
C THR A 219 -7.73 -28.71 -11.36
N SER A 220 -8.69 -28.32 -10.54
CA SER A 220 -8.74 -26.99 -9.95
C SER A 220 -9.30 -27.06 -8.54
N THR A 221 -8.58 -26.47 -7.58
CA THR A 221 -9.11 -26.19 -6.24
C THR A 221 -8.83 -24.71 -5.93
N PRO A 222 -9.87 -23.87 -5.76
CA PRO A 222 -11.29 -24.20 -5.85
C PRO A 222 -11.75 -24.49 -7.30
N ALA A 223 -13.00 -24.91 -7.50
CA ALA A 223 -13.53 -25.24 -8.83
C ALA A 223 -13.40 -24.05 -9.81
N LEU A 224 -13.14 -24.32 -11.10
CA LEU A 224 -13.04 -23.30 -12.13
C LEU A 224 -14.41 -22.62 -12.35
N ALA A 225 -14.58 -21.42 -11.79
CA ALA A 225 -15.86 -20.73 -11.68
C ALA A 225 -15.69 -19.21 -11.89
N PRO A 226 -16.72 -18.44 -12.26
CA PRO A 226 -18.10 -18.86 -12.55
C PRO A 226 -18.19 -19.67 -13.86
N ARG A 227 -19.31 -20.33 -14.13
CA ARG A 227 -19.48 -21.15 -15.35
C ARG A 227 -19.72 -20.29 -16.59
N THR A 228 -18.72 -19.49 -16.97
CA THR A 228 -18.82 -18.50 -18.06
C THR A 228 -17.56 -18.49 -18.91
N VAL A 229 -17.76 -18.24 -20.20
CA VAL A 229 -16.69 -18.11 -21.19
C VAL A 229 -16.86 -16.78 -21.91
N SER A 230 -15.78 -16.02 -22.01
CA SER A 230 -15.69 -14.88 -22.91
C SER A 230 -14.46 -15.03 -23.78
N VAL A 231 -14.59 -14.74 -25.07
CA VAL A 231 -13.52 -14.91 -26.05
C VAL A 231 -13.05 -13.53 -26.53
N SER A 232 -11.74 -13.36 -26.67
CA SER A 232 -11.13 -12.18 -27.28
C SER A 232 -11.63 -11.95 -28.71
N GLY A 233 -11.50 -10.71 -29.19
CA GLY A 233 -11.99 -10.31 -30.52
C GLY A 233 -11.42 -11.15 -31.67
N ASP A 234 -10.14 -11.52 -31.56
CA ASP A 234 -9.40 -12.34 -32.53
C ASP A 234 -9.34 -13.84 -32.15
N GLY A 235 -9.93 -14.22 -31.01
CA GLY A 235 -9.90 -15.59 -30.50
C GLY A 235 -8.52 -16.08 -30.03
N SER A 236 -7.57 -15.17 -29.79
CA SER A 236 -6.21 -15.50 -29.35
C SER A 236 -6.13 -15.86 -27.86
N PHE A 237 -7.05 -15.37 -27.03
CA PHE A 237 -7.25 -15.76 -25.63
C PHE A 237 -8.73 -15.79 -25.22
N ALA A 238 -9.05 -16.43 -24.09
CA ALA A 238 -10.41 -16.47 -23.53
C ALA A 238 -10.39 -16.56 -22.00
N THR A 239 -11.44 -16.06 -21.35
CA THR A 239 -11.72 -16.36 -19.94
C THR A 239 -12.46 -17.69 -19.84
N LEU A 240 -12.04 -18.55 -18.90
CA LEU A 240 -12.65 -19.82 -18.55
C LEU A 240 -12.83 -19.83 -17.03
N GLY A 241 -13.95 -19.32 -16.53
CA GLY A 241 -14.12 -19.04 -15.10
C GLY A 241 -13.10 -18.01 -14.58
N TRP A 242 -12.38 -18.35 -13.50
CA TRP A 242 -11.35 -17.50 -12.90
C TRP A 242 -9.98 -17.56 -13.60
N GLU A 243 -9.90 -18.18 -14.76
CA GLU A 243 -8.68 -18.25 -15.57
C GLU A 243 -8.79 -17.44 -16.86
N LEU A 244 -7.71 -16.76 -17.22
CA LEU A 244 -7.46 -16.24 -18.56
C LEU A 244 -6.48 -17.18 -19.28
N SER A 245 -6.91 -17.80 -20.39
CA SER A 245 -6.12 -18.79 -21.13
C SER A 245 -5.68 -18.29 -22.50
N ASP A 246 -4.46 -18.64 -22.90
CA ASP A 246 -3.93 -18.42 -24.25
C ASP A 246 -4.43 -19.48 -25.25
N SER A 247 -4.17 -19.26 -26.54
CA SER A 247 -4.59 -20.17 -27.63
C SER A 247 -4.10 -21.62 -27.51
N SER A 248 -3.11 -21.89 -26.65
CA SER A 248 -2.58 -23.22 -26.34
C SER A 248 -3.20 -23.83 -25.08
N LEU A 249 -4.21 -23.17 -24.50
CA LEU A 249 -4.88 -23.51 -23.24
C LEU A 249 -3.96 -23.39 -21.99
N TYR A 250 -2.89 -22.59 -22.08
CA TYR A 250 -2.06 -22.23 -20.93
C TYR A 250 -2.64 -21.02 -20.20
N ASN A 251 -2.50 -21.01 -18.88
CA ASN A 251 -2.93 -19.93 -18.02
C ASN A 251 -2.02 -18.70 -18.18
N LEU A 252 -2.56 -17.63 -18.76
CA LEU A 252 -1.91 -16.32 -18.84
C LEU A 252 -2.00 -15.59 -17.51
N ALA A 253 -3.15 -15.68 -16.86
CA ALA A 253 -3.46 -15.01 -15.61
C ALA A 253 -4.60 -15.71 -14.85
N GLN A 254 -4.63 -15.53 -13.53
CA GLN A 254 -5.76 -15.93 -12.68
C GLN A 254 -6.33 -14.74 -11.95
N PHE A 255 -7.66 -14.67 -11.91
CA PHE A 255 -8.37 -13.70 -11.09
C PHE A 255 -8.18 -14.07 -9.60
N PRO A 256 -7.80 -13.10 -8.75
CA PRO A 256 -7.44 -13.38 -7.36
C PRO A 256 -8.67 -13.76 -6.52
N ASN A 257 -8.44 -14.53 -5.44
CA ASN A 257 -9.43 -14.84 -4.41
C ASN A 257 -10.73 -15.52 -4.88
N ALA A 258 -10.72 -16.19 -6.03
CA ALA A 258 -11.90 -16.92 -6.52
C ALA A 258 -12.31 -18.04 -5.55
N GLY A 259 -13.60 -18.13 -5.21
CA GLY A 259 -14.17 -19.09 -4.27
C GLY A 259 -14.75 -20.36 -4.89
N GLY A 260 -14.75 -20.47 -6.22
CA GLY A 260 -15.24 -21.65 -6.93
C GLY A 260 -16.75 -21.83 -6.97
N VAL A 261 -17.52 -20.76 -6.75
CA VAL A 261 -18.99 -20.81 -6.83
C VAL A 261 -19.44 -20.70 -8.28
N LEU A 262 -19.98 -21.78 -8.83
CA LEU A 262 -20.29 -21.89 -10.27
C LEU A 262 -21.42 -20.96 -10.73
N ASN A 263 -22.36 -20.66 -9.85
CA ASN A 263 -23.59 -19.90 -10.15
C ASN A 263 -23.55 -18.44 -9.66
N ILE A 264 -22.40 -17.93 -9.23
CA ILE A 264 -22.24 -16.52 -8.86
C ILE A 264 -21.05 -15.98 -9.63
N GLY A 265 -21.33 -15.07 -10.55
CA GLY A 265 -20.33 -14.35 -11.32
C GLY A 265 -20.55 -14.34 -12.82
N THR A 266 -19.70 -13.57 -13.49
CA THR A 266 -19.62 -13.49 -14.94
C THR A 266 -18.23 -13.06 -15.39
N THR A 267 -17.91 -13.30 -16.66
CA THR A 267 -16.74 -12.71 -17.32
C THR A 267 -17.13 -12.23 -18.71
N GLN A 268 -16.68 -11.04 -19.10
CA GLN A 268 -16.93 -10.46 -20.41
C GLN A 268 -15.75 -9.59 -20.85
N ILE A 269 -15.07 -10.01 -21.91
CA ILE A 269 -13.96 -9.29 -22.54
C ILE A 269 -14.54 -8.16 -23.40
N ASP A 270 -13.95 -6.97 -23.26
CA ASP A 270 -14.17 -5.79 -24.10
C ASP A 270 -12.87 -5.47 -24.85
N PRO A 271 -12.70 -6.01 -26.07
CA PRO A 271 -11.45 -5.87 -26.80
C PRO A 271 -11.20 -4.42 -27.26
N ALA A 272 -12.24 -3.59 -27.38
CA ALA A 272 -12.09 -2.20 -27.79
C ALA A 272 -11.47 -1.35 -26.68
N ARG A 273 -11.79 -1.65 -25.41
CA ARG A 273 -11.29 -0.92 -24.24
C ARG A 273 -10.11 -1.59 -23.54
N ARG A 274 -9.73 -2.80 -23.98
CA ARG A 274 -8.70 -3.64 -23.37
C ARG A 274 -8.95 -3.90 -21.89
N VAL A 275 -10.19 -4.31 -21.59
CA VAL A 275 -10.62 -4.64 -20.23
C VAL A 275 -11.48 -5.89 -20.22
N ILE A 276 -11.59 -6.49 -19.04
CA ILE A 276 -12.53 -7.55 -18.74
C ILE A 276 -13.45 -7.05 -17.63
N TYR A 277 -14.76 -7.18 -17.86
CA TYR A 277 -15.77 -7.04 -16.81
C TYR A 277 -15.93 -8.41 -16.15
N GLU A 278 -15.66 -8.48 -14.86
CA GLU A 278 -15.70 -9.73 -14.12
C GLU A 278 -16.47 -9.57 -12.81
N GLN A 279 -17.18 -10.62 -12.44
CA GLN A 279 -17.59 -10.80 -11.06
C GLN A 279 -17.24 -12.23 -10.67
N MET A 280 -16.61 -12.38 -9.50
CA MET A 280 -16.32 -13.67 -8.90
C MET A 280 -16.76 -13.71 -7.44
N ALA A 281 -17.29 -14.85 -7.02
CA ALA A 281 -17.49 -15.11 -5.60
C ALA A 281 -16.12 -15.18 -4.90
N PRO A 282 -15.92 -14.45 -3.79
CA PRO A 282 -14.70 -14.56 -3.01
C PRO A 282 -14.63 -15.92 -2.29
N SER A 283 -13.44 -16.33 -1.87
CA SER A 283 -13.19 -17.61 -1.19
C SER A 283 -13.71 -17.71 0.27
N ASP A 284 -14.25 -16.64 0.85
CA ASP A 284 -14.84 -16.65 2.20
C ASP A 284 -16.24 -17.30 2.21
N SER A 285 -16.39 -18.38 2.97
CA SER A 285 -17.54 -19.29 2.95
C SER A 285 -18.70 -18.90 3.88
N THR A 286 -18.63 -17.75 4.57
CA THR A 286 -19.56 -17.44 5.66
C THR A 286 -20.75 -16.54 5.30
N LYS A 287 -20.80 -15.93 4.10
CA LYS A 287 -21.87 -15.02 3.66
C LYS A 287 -22.13 -15.09 2.14
N VAL A 288 -23.31 -14.65 1.70
CA VAL A 288 -23.58 -14.40 0.27
C VAL A 288 -22.56 -13.37 -0.25
N PRO A 289 -21.83 -13.65 -1.34
CA PRO A 289 -20.89 -12.71 -1.94
C PRO A 289 -21.50 -11.33 -2.19
N PRO A 290 -20.78 -10.24 -1.91
CA PRO A 290 -21.26 -8.91 -2.27
C PRO A 290 -21.34 -8.79 -3.80
N PRO A 291 -22.41 -8.19 -4.35
CA PRO A 291 -22.58 -8.07 -5.80
C PRO A 291 -21.67 -6.96 -6.34
N VAL A 292 -20.44 -7.31 -6.69
CA VAL A 292 -19.39 -6.38 -7.14
C VAL A 292 -18.85 -6.83 -8.48
N LEU A 293 -18.90 -5.94 -9.47
CA LEU A 293 -18.27 -6.11 -10.77
C LEU A 293 -16.92 -5.40 -10.76
N GLN A 294 -15.83 -6.12 -11.03
CA GLN A 294 -14.52 -5.50 -11.25
C GLN A 294 -14.30 -5.26 -12.74
N ILE A 295 -13.64 -4.14 -13.04
CA ILE A 295 -13.08 -3.82 -14.35
C ILE A 295 -11.58 -4.03 -14.22
N VAL A 296 -11.06 -5.01 -14.95
CA VAL A 296 -9.64 -5.37 -14.91
C VAL A 296 -8.99 -5.22 -16.28
N ASP A 297 -7.68 -5.01 -16.31
CA ASP A 297 -6.89 -5.05 -17.54
C ASP A 297 -6.92 -6.44 -18.19
N ASP A 298 -7.02 -6.51 -19.52
CA ASP A 298 -7.11 -7.77 -20.26
C ASP A 298 -5.78 -8.53 -20.43
N ASP A 299 -4.65 -7.90 -20.09
CA ASP A 299 -3.31 -8.48 -20.24
C ASP A 299 -2.79 -9.12 -18.95
N ASN A 300 -3.04 -8.51 -17.79
CA ASN A 300 -2.51 -8.94 -16.50
C ASN A 300 -3.51 -8.84 -15.33
N LEU A 301 -4.79 -8.62 -15.62
CA LEU A 301 -5.87 -8.57 -14.63
C LEU A 301 -5.68 -7.52 -13.52
N THR A 302 -4.92 -6.45 -13.79
CA THR A 302 -4.83 -5.33 -12.85
C THR A 302 -6.19 -4.68 -12.69
N ILE A 303 -6.68 -4.63 -11.45
CA ILE A 303 -7.96 -4.01 -11.12
C ILE A 303 -7.87 -2.51 -11.38
N ARG A 304 -8.72 -2.01 -12.27
CA ARG A 304 -8.92 -0.57 -12.50
C ARG A 304 -9.94 -0.01 -11.52
N GLU A 305 -11.11 -0.64 -11.45
CA GLU A 305 -12.26 -0.14 -10.69
C GLU A 305 -13.18 -1.28 -10.26
N SER A 306 -13.86 -1.13 -9.12
CA SER A 306 -14.86 -2.06 -8.61
C SER A 306 -16.21 -1.35 -8.50
N LEU A 307 -17.27 -1.93 -9.05
CA LEU A 307 -18.61 -1.36 -9.15
C LEU A 307 -19.60 -2.20 -8.34
N GLN A 308 -20.39 -1.54 -7.50
CA GLN A 308 -21.48 -2.15 -6.76
C GLN A 308 -22.65 -2.43 -7.72
N LEU A 309 -23.06 -3.69 -7.82
CA LEU A 309 -24.22 -4.13 -8.59
C LEU A 309 -25.47 -4.21 -7.69
N PRO A 310 -26.69 -4.16 -8.27
CA PRO A 310 -27.93 -4.34 -7.51
C PRO A 310 -28.14 -5.77 -7.03
N GLU A 311 -27.62 -6.77 -7.75
CA GLU A 311 -27.64 -8.19 -7.40
C GLU A 311 -26.48 -8.92 -8.08
N ASN A 312 -26.25 -10.18 -7.71
CA ASN A 312 -25.18 -10.98 -8.29
C ASN A 312 -25.51 -11.35 -9.73
N THR A 313 -24.48 -11.31 -10.59
CA THR A 313 -24.51 -12.02 -11.86
C THR A 313 -24.44 -13.53 -11.60
N ALA A 314 -25.01 -14.32 -12.51
CA ALA A 314 -25.21 -15.75 -12.29
C ALA A 314 -24.92 -16.59 -13.54
N GLY A 315 -24.13 -16.07 -14.49
CA GLY A 315 -23.84 -16.78 -15.73
C GLY A 315 -23.33 -15.89 -16.85
N LYS A 316 -23.56 -16.34 -18.09
CA LYS A 316 -23.03 -15.72 -19.29
C LYS A 316 -23.46 -14.25 -19.42
N SER A 317 -22.55 -13.47 -19.97
CA SER A 317 -22.80 -12.10 -20.40
C SER A 317 -22.68 -11.97 -21.91
N ALA A 318 -23.30 -10.92 -22.45
CA ALA A 318 -23.15 -10.50 -23.84
C ALA A 318 -22.94 -8.98 -23.90
N LEU A 319 -21.88 -8.56 -24.58
CA LEU A 319 -21.57 -7.15 -24.82
C LEU A 319 -22.04 -6.76 -26.23
N LYS A 320 -22.71 -5.61 -26.35
CA LYS A 320 -23.00 -5.02 -27.67
C LYS A 320 -21.71 -4.73 -28.43
N LYS A 321 -21.73 -4.84 -29.75
CA LYS A 321 -20.56 -4.59 -30.63
C LYS A 321 -19.96 -3.19 -30.47
N ASP A 322 -20.77 -2.19 -30.14
CA ASP A 322 -20.33 -0.81 -29.87
C ASP A 322 -19.75 -0.62 -28.44
N GLY A 323 -19.76 -1.67 -27.62
CA GLY A 323 -19.33 -1.65 -26.23
C GLY A 323 -20.18 -0.75 -25.34
N SER A 324 -21.42 -0.42 -25.72
CA SER A 324 -22.27 0.50 -24.96
C SER A 324 -22.96 -0.16 -23.76
N ILE A 325 -23.48 -1.37 -23.94
CA ILE A 325 -24.28 -2.10 -22.94
C ILE A 325 -23.81 -3.54 -22.89
N MET A 326 -23.66 -4.05 -21.68
CA MET A 326 -23.46 -5.46 -21.35
C MET A 326 -24.73 -6.00 -20.70
N TYR A 327 -25.20 -7.16 -21.16
CA TYR A 327 -26.33 -7.89 -20.59
C TYR A 327 -25.78 -9.12 -19.91
N SER A 328 -26.04 -9.29 -18.61
CA SER A 328 -25.61 -10.45 -17.84
C SER A 328 -26.81 -11.21 -17.32
N VAL A 329 -26.73 -12.54 -17.32
CA VAL A 329 -27.61 -13.37 -16.48
C VAL A 329 -27.40 -12.98 -15.01
N SER A 330 -28.49 -12.88 -14.25
CA SER A 330 -28.49 -12.57 -12.81
C SER A 330 -29.52 -13.43 -12.06
N ASP A 331 -29.47 -13.41 -10.73
CA ASP A 331 -30.37 -14.18 -9.86
C ASP A 331 -31.87 -14.01 -10.22
N SER A 332 -32.27 -12.79 -10.59
CA SER A 332 -33.68 -12.46 -10.87
C SER A 332 -34.04 -12.44 -12.37
N GLY A 333 -33.07 -12.62 -13.28
CA GLY A 333 -33.27 -12.53 -14.72
C GLY A 333 -32.06 -11.97 -15.46
N ILE A 334 -32.17 -10.74 -15.96
CA ILE A 334 -31.11 -10.06 -16.71
C ILE A 334 -30.70 -8.76 -16.03
N LEU A 335 -29.40 -8.61 -15.80
CA LEU A 335 -28.78 -7.36 -15.39
C LEU A 335 -28.28 -6.59 -16.62
N VAL A 336 -28.83 -5.39 -16.84
CA VAL A 336 -28.46 -4.48 -17.92
C VAL A 336 -27.43 -3.47 -17.39
N LEU A 337 -26.21 -3.53 -17.92
CA LEU A 337 -25.05 -2.75 -17.47
C LEU A 337 -24.62 -1.76 -18.55
N PRO A 338 -24.82 -0.44 -18.36
CA PRO A 338 -24.48 0.58 -19.37
C PRO A 338 -22.98 0.94 -19.34
N VAL A 339 -22.11 -0.05 -19.59
CA VAL A 339 -20.65 0.06 -19.44
C VAL A 339 -20.01 1.15 -20.31
N GLY A 340 -20.57 1.43 -21.49
CA GLY A 340 -20.07 2.49 -22.37
C GLY A 340 -20.41 3.91 -21.91
N SER A 341 -21.34 4.07 -20.98
CA SER A 341 -21.67 5.35 -20.35
C SER A 341 -21.31 5.38 -18.86
N LEU A 342 -20.32 4.60 -18.43
CA LEU A 342 -19.86 4.58 -17.04
C LEU A 342 -19.49 5.98 -16.50
N ASN A 343 -18.96 6.86 -17.36
CA ASN A 343 -18.67 8.26 -16.98
C ASN A 343 -19.91 9.09 -16.64
N GLN A 344 -21.12 8.66 -17.00
CA GLN A 344 -22.36 9.32 -16.57
C GLN A 344 -22.84 8.83 -15.20
N SER A 345 -22.21 7.79 -14.65
CA SER A 345 -22.54 7.25 -13.33
C SER A 345 -21.75 8.00 -12.24
N PRO A 346 -22.38 8.36 -11.11
CA PRO A 346 -21.70 8.93 -9.96
C PRO A 346 -20.60 7.99 -9.44
N ARG A 347 -19.38 8.49 -9.30
CA ARG A 347 -18.21 7.75 -8.81
C ARG A 347 -17.32 8.66 -7.97
N LEU A 348 -16.51 8.08 -7.10
CA LEU A 348 -15.52 8.82 -6.31
C LEU A 348 -14.11 8.33 -6.61
N THR A 349 -13.20 9.30 -6.75
CA THR A 349 -11.77 9.06 -6.78
C THR A 349 -11.05 10.10 -5.93
N ALA A 350 -9.93 9.71 -5.33
CA ALA A 350 -9.02 10.59 -4.63
C ALA A 350 -7.84 10.96 -5.53
N SER A 351 -7.27 12.14 -5.34
CA SER A 351 -6.09 12.59 -6.09
C SER A 351 -4.80 11.82 -5.77
N VAL A 352 -4.77 11.11 -4.66
CA VAL A 352 -3.60 10.37 -4.15
C VAL A 352 -4.03 9.05 -3.52
N GLU A 353 -3.13 8.07 -3.50
CA GLU A 353 -3.29 6.81 -2.76
C GLU A 353 -2.77 6.95 -1.33
N ASP A 354 -1.71 7.74 -1.15
CA ASP A 354 -1.05 7.95 0.14
C ASP A 354 -0.93 9.45 0.48
N LEU A 355 -0.91 9.74 1.78
CA LEU A 355 -0.52 11.01 2.35
C LEU A 355 0.59 10.78 3.36
N VAL A 356 1.74 11.40 3.14
CA VAL A 356 2.91 11.24 4.01
C VAL A 356 3.12 12.48 4.85
N PHE A 357 2.97 12.33 6.16
CA PHE A 357 3.28 13.34 7.16
C PHE A 357 4.61 12.98 7.82
N ARG A 358 5.61 13.82 7.60
CA ARG A 358 6.94 13.69 8.21
C ARG A 358 6.96 14.54 9.47
N GLY A 359 6.80 13.89 10.61
CA GLY A 359 7.03 14.50 11.91
C GLY A 359 8.49 14.37 12.33
N ASN A 360 8.85 15.14 13.34
CA ASN A 360 10.02 14.89 14.17
C ASN A 360 9.50 14.67 15.59
N PHE A 361 10.09 13.77 16.35
CA PHE A 361 9.82 13.60 17.79
C PHE A 361 9.71 14.94 18.55
N CYS A 362 10.47 15.94 18.09
CA CYS A 362 10.53 17.27 18.67
C CYS A 362 9.64 18.34 18.05
N ASP A 363 8.98 18.06 16.93
CA ASP A 363 8.02 18.96 16.29
C ASP A 363 6.61 18.46 16.56
N ARG A 364 5.88 19.18 17.42
CA ARG A 364 4.50 18.87 17.80
C ARG A 364 3.47 19.74 17.09
N THR A 365 3.86 20.45 16.03
CA THR A 365 2.95 21.28 15.27
C THR A 365 1.99 20.43 14.44
N VAL A 366 0.73 20.83 14.38
CA VAL A 366 -0.29 20.12 13.59
C VAL A 366 0.05 20.23 12.11
N ALA A 367 0.46 19.12 11.51
CA ALA A 367 0.80 19.07 10.10
C ALA A 367 -0.48 18.95 9.26
N THR A 368 -0.52 19.66 8.14
CA THR A 368 -1.71 19.75 7.28
C THR A 368 -1.35 19.50 5.82
N GLN A 369 -2.13 18.67 5.13
CA GLN A 369 -2.08 18.48 3.68
C GLN A 369 -3.49 18.51 3.09
N THR A 370 -3.58 18.64 1.77
CA THR A 370 -4.86 18.65 1.06
C THR A 370 -4.93 17.56 0.03
N ILE A 371 -6.09 16.93 -0.09
CA ILE A 371 -6.44 16.01 -1.17
C ILE A 371 -7.64 16.53 -1.93
N VAL A 372 -7.76 16.13 -3.19
CA VAL A 372 -8.95 16.42 -4.00
C VAL A 372 -9.76 15.13 -4.14
N ILE A 373 -11.01 15.19 -3.73
CA ILE A 373 -12.01 14.15 -4.03
C ILE A 373 -12.78 14.62 -5.26
N SER A 374 -12.84 13.78 -6.29
CA SER A 374 -13.46 14.11 -7.57
C SER A 374 -14.31 12.96 -8.09
N ASP A 375 -15.15 13.26 -9.06
CA ASP A 375 -15.85 12.27 -9.86
C ASP A 375 -15.17 12.19 -11.23
N PRO A 376 -14.63 11.04 -11.66
CA PRO A 376 -13.95 10.91 -12.95
C PRO A 376 -14.81 11.26 -14.16
N GLY A 377 -16.13 11.16 -14.03
CA GLY A 377 -17.12 11.55 -15.03
C GLY A 377 -17.54 13.02 -15.00
N GLY A 378 -17.05 13.79 -14.01
CA GLY A 378 -17.41 15.19 -13.82
C GLY A 378 -18.74 15.42 -13.08
N ASN A 379 -19.37 14.36 -12.57
CA ASN A 379 -20.63 14.48 -11.85
C ASN A 379 -20.45 15.16 -10.48
N LYS A 380 -21.57 15.64 -9.92
CA LYS A 380 -21.66 16.21 -8.56
C LYS A 380 -22.05 15.13 -7.57
N THR A 381 -21.09 14.29 -7.20
CA THR A 381 -21.30 13.09 -6.39
C THR A 381 -21.10 13.41 -4.91
N PRO A 382 -22.11 13.19 -4.04
CA PRO A 382 -21.96 13.40 -2.61
C PRO A 382 -21.01 12.36 -2.00
N PHE A 383 -20.28 12.73 -0.97
CA PHE A 383 -19.37 11.82 -0.26
C PHE A 383 -19.28 12.14 1.24
N THR A 384 -18.84 11.14 1.99
CA THR A 384 -18.34 11.24 3.36
C THR A 384 -16.93 10.66 3.42
N ILE A 385 -16.07 11.23 4.26
CA ILE A 385 -14.70 10.78 4.52
C ILE A 385 -14.46 10.69 6.02
N SER A 386 -13.89 9.59 6.47
CA SER A 386 -13.58 9.33 7.88
C SER A 386 -12.19 8.72 8.04
N SER A 387 -11.52 9.02 9.14
CA SER A 387 -10.24 8.39 9.52
C SER A 387 -10.45 7.17 10.40
N SER A 388 -9.59 6.17 10.26
CA SER A 388 -9.47 5.03 11.20
C SER A 388 -8.78 5.39 12.52
N ASP A 389 -8.07 6.52 12.57
CA ASP A 389 -7.26 6.96 13.71
C ASP A 389 -7.71 8.35 14.22
N PRO A 390 -7.93 8.54 15.54
CA PRO A 390 -8.39 9.79 16.12
C PRO A 390 -7.37 10.95 16.04
N GLY A 391 -6.08 10.65 15.88
CA GLY A 391 -5.01 11.61 15.65
C GLY A 391 -4.98 12.19 14.22
N VAL A 392 -5.72 11.59 13.29
CA VAL A 392 -5.88 12.08 11.91
C VAL A 392 -7.29 12.64 11.72
N LYS A 393 -7.39 13.95 11.49
CA LYS A 393 -8.65 14.68 11.31
C LYS A 393 -8.81 15.13 9.87
N VAL A 394 -10.05 15.13 9.38
CA VAL A 394 -10.40 15.57 8.02
C VAL A 394 -11.43 16.69 8.06
N SER A 395 -11.30 17.68 7.17
CA SER A 395 -12.24 18.80 7.09
C SER A 395 -12.35 19.33 5.65
N PRO A 396 -13.57 19.49 5.09
CA PRO A 396 -14.83 18.94 5.63
C PRO A 396 -14.84 17.40 5.60
N SER A 397 -15.59 16.76 6.50
CA SER A 397 -15.75 15.29 6.53
C SER A 397 -16.85 14.78 5.57
N SER A 398 -17.53 15.69 4.88
CA SER A 398 -18.52 15.38 3.86
C SER A 398 -18.63 16.53 2.85
N GLY A 399 -19.13 16.24 1.66
CA GLY A 399 -19.26 17.24 0.60
C GLY A 399 -19.81 16.67 -0.70
N VAL A 400 -19.59 17.40 -1.79
CA VAL A 400 -19.96 17.01 -3.16
C VAL A 400 -18.77 17.29 -4.08
N THR A 401 -18.47 16.39 -5.01
CA THR A 401 -17.32 16.51 -5.92
C THR A 401 -17.43 17.69 -6.90
N PRO A 402 -16.30 18.28 -7.36
CA PRO A 402 -14.97 18.13 -6.77
C PRO A 402 -14.90 18.90 -5.44
N ALA A 403 -14.19 18.35 -4.47
CA ALA A 403 -13.98 18.97 -3.17
C ALA A 403 -12.52 18.84 -2.75
N VAL A 404 -11.99 19.91 -2.17
CA VAL A 404 -10.67 19.91 -1.52
C VAL A 404 -10.88 19.57 -0.05
N ILE A 405 -10.24 18.49 0.41
CA ILE A 405 -10.29 18.05 1.81
C ILE A 405 -8.95 18.33 2.46
N THR A 406 -8.99 19.02 3.59
CA THR A 406 -7.84 19.24 4.45
C THR A 406 -7.71 18.08 5.42
N VAL A 407 -6.56 17.39 5.39
CA VAL A 407 -6.17 16.34 6.33
C VAL A 407 -5.16 16.92 7.30
N LYS A 408 -5.46 16.82 8.60
CA LYS A 408 -4.65 17.31 9.70
C LYS A 408 -4.20 16.14 10.56
N VAL A 409 -2.90 16.10 10.88
CA VAL A 409 -2.32 15.12 11.79
C VAL A 409 -1.90 15.86 13.05
N ASP A 410 -2.41 15.41 14.20
CA ASP A 410 -1.97 15.89 15.52
C ASP A 410 -0.82 15.01 16.01
N PRO A 411 0.45 15.51 16.01
CA PRO A 411 1.59 14.69 16.43
C PRO A 411 1.51 14.24 17.88
N ASN A 412 0.74 14.93 18.74
CA ASN A 412 0.59 14.53 20.14
C ASN A 412 -0.13 13.18 20.29
N ALA A 413 -1.00 12.82 19.34
CA ALA A 413 -1.62 11.50 19.30
C ALA A 413 -0.59 10.38 19.03
N PHE A 414 0.55 10.71 18.43
CA PHE A 414 1.60 9.78 18.02
C PHE A 414 2.89 9.92 18.83
N GLN A 415 2.88 10.68 19.94
CA GLN A 415 4.09 11.01 20.71
C GLN A 415 4.81 9.80 21.34
N ASN A 416 4.08 8.71 21.57
CA ASN A 416 4.63 7.45 22.11
C ASN A 416 5.03 6.47 21.00
N PHE A 417 4.81 6.83 19.74
CA PHE A 417 5.11 6.00 18.60
C PHE A 417 6.46 6.38 18.02
N LYS A 418 7.28 5.38 17.71
CA LYS A 418 8.55 5.54 17.02
C LYS A 418 8.44 4.90 15.64
N GLY A 419 8.94 5.56 14.61
CA GLY A 419 8.88 5.07 13.23
C GLY A 419 7.62 5.49 12.50
N THR A 420 7.11 4.65 11.60
CA THR A 420 6.01 5.00 10.70
C THR A 420 4.74 4.26 11.09
N MET A 421 3.69 5.03 11.43
CA MET A 421 2.34 4.50 11.62
C MET A 421 1.51 4.72 10.35
N ALA A 422 0.66 3.75 10.01
CA ALA A 422 -0.31 3.88 8.94
C ALA A 422 -1.75 3.98 9.49
N ALA A 423 -2.46 5.03 9.10
CA ALA A 423 -3.90 5.19 9.27
C ALA A 423 -4.59 5.12 7.89
N THR A 424 -5.91 4.97 7.90
CA THR A 424 -6.71 4.84 6.66
C THR A 424 -7.81 5.88 6.64
N LEU A 425 -7.95 6.60 5.52
CA LEU A 425 -9.14 7.40 5.23
C LEU A 425 -10.09 6.61 4.34
N THR A 426 -11.30 6.38 4.83
CA THR A 426 -12.35 5.65 4.12
C THR A 426 -13.31 6.64 3.48
N LEU A 427 -13.47 6.54 2.17
CA LEU A 427 -14.45 7.28 1.38
C LEU A 427 -15.74 6.46 1.24
N SER A 428 -16.88 7.10 1.42
CA SER A 428 -18.18 6.47 1.24
C SER A 428 -19.20 7.43 0.62
N SER A 429 -20.20 6.86 -0.05
CA SER A 429 -21.29 7.60 -0.68
C SER A 429 -22.52 6.72 -0.84
N THR A 430 -23.69 7.32 -0.76
CA THR A 430 -24.97 6.67 -1.05
C THR A 430 -25.33 6.68 -2.54
N GLN A 431 -24.61 7.46 -3.36
CA GLN A 431 -24.86 7.60 -4.79
C GLN A 431 -23.75 7.04 -5.66
N ALA A 432 -22.50 7.05 -5.17
CA ALA A 432 -21.39 6.49 -5.94
C ALA A 432 -21.64 5.01 -6.21
N VAL A 433 -21.47 4.62 -7.47
CA VAL A 433 -21.62 3.23 -7.89
C VAL A 433 -20.33 2.44 -7.76
N ASN A 434 -19.19 3.10 -7.63
CA ASN A 434 -17.90 2.45 -7.43
C ASN A 434 -17.61 2.25 -5.94
N GLN A 435 -16.74 1.29 -5.63
CA GLN A 435 -16.12 1.13 -4.32
C GLN A 435 -14.84 1.95 -4.29
N PRO A 436 -14.83 3.14 -3.67
CA PRO A 436 -13.67 4.03 -3.72
C PRO A 436 -12.52 3.39 -2.95
N ARG A 437 -11.29 3.51 -3.49
CA ARG A 437 -10.11 3.01 -2.79
C ARG A 437 -9.88 3.86 -1.53
N PRO A 438 -9.57 3.24 -0.38
CA PRO A 438 -9.15 3.98 0.79
C PRO A 438 -7.81 4.68 0.53
N ILE A 439 -7.57 5.78 1.24
CA ILE A 439 -6.30 6.52 1.18
C ILE A 439 -5.49 6.16 2.42
N ARG A 440 -4.22 5.79 2.25
CA ARG A 440 -3.31 5.53 3.36
C ARG A 440 -2.73 6.84 3.87
N VAL A 441 -2.69 7.04 5.18
CA VAL A 441 -2.05 8.19 5.82
C VAL A 441 -0.88 7.67 6.64
N LEU A 442 0.32 8.04 6.23
CA LEU A 442 1.57 7.63 6.85
C LEU A 442 2.06 8.76 7.74
N VAL A 443 2.20 8.50 9.03
CA VAL A 443 2.74 9.43 10.02
C VAL A 443 4.08 8.89 10.50
N ASN A 444 5.17 9.52 10.05
CA ASN A 444 6.51 9.15 10.43
C ASN A 444 6.98 10.03 11.59
N SER A 445 7.23 9.43 12.75
CA SER A 445 7.79 10.07 13.95
C SER A 445 9.26 9.69 14.08
N ARG A 446 10.13 10.39 13.34
CA ARG A 446 11.58 10.12 13.37
C ARG A 446 12.28 10.80 14.55
N GLU A 447 13.27 10.13 15.11
CA GLU A 447 14.21 10.71 16.06
C GLU A 447 15.45 11.26 15.32
N PRO A 448 16.12 12.32 15.83
CA PRO A 448 17.27 12.92 15.16
C PRO A 448 18.44 11.97 14.86
N ASN A 449 18.61 10.92 15.67
CA ASN A 449 19.66 9.91 15.48
C ASN A 449 19.34 8.86 14.40
N GLN A 450 18.14 8.87 13.83
CA GLN A 450 17.76 7.99 12.73
C GLN A 450 18.26 8.53 11.40
N ARG A 451 18.55 7.64 10.44
CA ARG A 451 19.18 7.98 9.15
C ARG A 451 18.32 7.58 7.97
N GLY A 452 18.55 8.28 6.86
CA GLY A 452 17.90 8.04 5.59
C GLY A 452 16.78 9.03 5.28
N THR A 453 16.44 9.11 4.00
CA THR A 453 15.28 9.85 3.50
C THR A 453 14.42 8.88 2.72
N PHE A 454 13.12 8.86 2.99
CA PHE A 454 12.22 7.97 2.28
C PHE A 454 11.47 8.66 1.14
N ILE A 455 11.11 7.87 0.13
CA ILE A 455 10.31 8.26 -1.03
C ILE A 455 9.07 7.38 -1.02
N ASP A 456 7.92 8.03 -1.12
CA ASP A 456 6.62 7.38 -1.09
C ASP A 456 6.41 6.53 -2.36
N ILE A 457 6.07 5.27 -2.18
CA ILE A 457 5.61 4.36 -3.22
C ILE A 457 4.41 3.59 -2.68
N PRO A 458 3.18 4.00 -3.03
CA PRO A 458 1.97 3.35 -2.56
C PRO A 458 1.87 1.90 -3.01
N GLY A 459 1.12 1.11 -2.24
CA GLY A 459 0.75 -0.26 -2.58
C GLY A 459 1.57 -1.34 -1.88
N THR A 460 1.58 -2.53 -2.46
CA THR A 460 2.22 -3.72 -1.90
C THR A 460 3.54 -3.98 -2.62
N LEU A 461 4.64 -3.65 -1.96
CA LEU A 461 5.99 -3.84 -2.49
C LEU A 461 6.54 -5.21 -2.10
N LYS A 462 7.21 -5.88 -3.04
CA LYS A 462 7.57 -7.30 -2.90
C LYS A 462 9.06 -7.59 -2.96
N ASP A 463 9.78 -6.91 -3.82
CA ASP A 463 11.16 -7.26 -4.17
C ASP A 463 11.91 -6.03 -4.71
N LEU A 464 13.22 -6.01 -4.51
CA LEU A 464 14.11 -4.92 -4.91
C LEU A 464 15.39 -5.50 -5.49
N THR A 465 15.85 -4.92 -6.60
CA THR A 465 17.18 -5.20 -7.13
C THR A 465 17.77 -3.96 -7.79
N ALA A 466 19.08 -3.76 -7.64
CA ALA A 466 19.82 -2.73 -8.37
C ALA A 466 20.42 -3.33 -9.65
N ASP A 467 20.37 -2.58 -10.75
CA ASP A 467 21.13 -2.94 -11.95
C ASP A 467 22.62 -2.84 -11.61
N PRO A 468 23.45 -3.87 -11.82
CA PRO A 468 24.87 -3.82 -11.47
C PRO A 468 25.74 -3.01 -12.46
N VAL A 469 25.17 -2.50 -13.55
CA VAL A 469 25.89 -1.76 -14.62
C VAL A 469 25.29 -0.38 -14.84
N ARG A 470 23.96 -0.30 -14.93
CA ARG A 470 23.24 0.95 -15.21
C ARG A 470 22.91 1.68 -13.91
N ASP A 471 22.72 2.99 -14.00
CA ASP A 471 22.29 3.84 -12.88
C ASP A 471 20.78 3.67 -12.59
N HIS A 472 20.33 2.42 -12.40
CA HIS A 472 18.92 2.09 -12.16
C HIS A 472 18.74 1.07 -11.03
N TYR A 473 17.59 1.15 -10.37
CA TYR A 473 17.08 0.08 -9.50
C TYR A 473 15.59 -0.15 -9.76
N TYR A 474 15.13 -1.36 -9.45
CA TYR A 474 13.82 -1.86 -9.81
C TYR A 474 13.05 -2.27 -8.55
N VAL A 475 11.84 -1.73 -8.41
CA VAL A 475 10.94 -2.02 -7.28
C VAL A 475 9.72 -2.79 -7.80
N LEU A 476 9.48 -3.99 -7.26
CA LEU A 476 8.32 -4.81 -7.63
C LEU A 476 7.08 -4.38 -6.84
N ARG A 477 6.09 -3.80 -7.54
CA ARG A 477 4.79 -3.39 -7.00
C ARG A 477 3.71 -4.39 -7.40
N GLN A 478 3.34 -5.25 -6.45
CA GLN A 478 2.48 -6.41 -6.68
C GLN A 478 1.00 -6.05 -6.88
N ASP A 479 0.46 -5.09 -6.12
CA ASP A 479 -0.96 -4.71 -6.16
C ASP A 479 -1.41 -4.13 -7.50
N LYS A 480 -0.47 -3.63 -8.30
CA LYS A 480 -0.71 -3.12 -9.67
C LYS A 480 -0.06 -3.94 -10.77
N ASN A 481 0.53 -5.10 -10.45
CA ASN A 481 1.27 -5.94 -11.39
C ASN A 481 2.30 -5.12 -12.20
N GLN A 482 3.21 -4.44 -11.50
CA GLN A 482 4.19 -3.51 -12.08
C GLN A 482 5.59 -3.68 -11.50
N VAL A 483 6.60 -3.38 -12.32
CA VAL A 483 7.95 -3.01 -11.86
C VAL A 483 8.12 -1.52 -12.08
N LEU A 484 8.49 -0.80 -11.02
CA LEU A 484 8.86 0.61 -11.08
C LEU A 484 10.36 0.73 -11.27
N VAL A 485 10.78 1.52 -12.25
CA VAL A 485 12.20 1.76 -12.56
C VAL A 485 12.59 3.13 -12.04
N PHE A 486 13.61 3.18 -11.20
CA PHE A 486 14.15 4.40 -10.63
C PHE A 486 15.57 4.63 -11.08
N LYS A 487 15.94 5.89 -11.24
CA LYS A 487 17.32 6.31 -11.49
C LYS A 487 18.08 6.42 -10.18
N GLY A 488 19.25 5.77 -10.08
CA GLY A 488 20.04 5.71 -8.86
C GLY A 488 20.59 7.07 -8.42
N SER A 489 21.06 7.90 -9.36
CA SER A 489 21.68 9.20 -9.03
C SER A 489 20.77 10.25 -8.38
N ASN A 490 19.46 10.14 -8.54
CA ASN A 490 18.50 11.14 -8.03
C ASN A 490 17.17 10.55 -7.54
N ASN A 491 17.05 9.23 -7.53
CA ASN A 491 15.88 8.47 -7.05
C ASN A 491 14.55 8.87 -7.75
N THR A 492 14.59 9.37 -8.98
CA THR A 492 13.38 9.66 -9.76
C THR A 492 12.89 8.42 -10.51
N GLN A 493 11.58 8.17 -10.50
CA GLN A 493 10.97 7.12 -11.32
C GLN A 493 11.06 7.51 -12.81
N VAL A 494 11.67 6.64 -13.64
CA VAL A 494 11.88 6.87 -15.08
C VAL A 494 11.02 5.99 -15.97
N ALA A 495 10.53 4.85 -15.46
CA ALA A 495 9.64 3.97 -16.21
C ALA A 495 8.74 3.14 -15.27
N THR A 496 7.66 2.60 -15.85
CA THR A 496 6.78 1.61 -15.23
C THR A 496 6.61 0.46 -16.22
N LEU A 497 7.10 -0.72 -15.85
CA LEU A 497 6.98 -1.94 -16.65
C LEU A 497 5.75 -2.70 -16.15
N ARG A 498 4.84 -3.08 -17.05
CA ARG A 498 3.74 -3.98 -16.70
C ARG A 498 4.30 -5.39 -16.46
N THR A 499 3.63 -6.21 -15.66
CA THR A 499 4.05 -7.59 -15.41
C THR A 499 2.89 -8.56 -15.59
N CYS A 500 3.19 -9.86 -15.56
CA CYS A 500 2.20 -10.89 -15.28
C CYS A 500 1.53 -10.69 -13.90
N THR A 501 0.46 -11.44 -13.66
CA THR A 501 -0.41 -11.33 -12.49
C THR A 501 0.23 -11.91 -11.23
N THR A 502 0.15 -11.16 -10.12
CA THR A 502 0.75 -11.51 -8.82
C THR A 502 2.27 -11.72 -8.95
N PRO A 503 3.03 -10.69 -9.34
CA PRO A 503 4.47 -10.82 -9.45
C PRO A 503 5.10 -11.04 -8.07
N MET A 504 6.03 -11.99 -7.98
CA MET A 504 6.64 -12.45 -6.72
C MET A 504 8.14 -12.18 -6.63
N SER A 505 8.84 -12.19 -7.77
CA SER A 505 10.30 -12.08 -7.79
C SER A 505 10.80 -11.46 -9.08
N ILE A 506 11.86 -10.65 -8.99
CA ILE A 506 12.63 -10.13 -10.12
C ILE A 506 14.06 -10.66 -10.13
N ALA A 507 14.62 -10.90 -11.30
CA ALA A 507 16.02 -11.30 -11.45
C ALA A 507 16.62 -10.72 -12.74
N ILE A 508 17.87 -10.25 -12.66
CA ILE A 508 18.64 -9.81 -13.82
C ILE A 508 19.42 -11.02 -14.36
N THR A 509 19.43 -11.22 -15.67
CA THR A 509 20.24 -12.26 -16.32
C THR A 509 21.73 -12.02 -16.07
N TYR A 510 22.54 -13.08 -16.06
CA TYR A 510 23.97 -12.95 -15.71
C TYR A 510 24.76 -12.07 -16.69
N ASP A 511 24.34 -12.00 -17.96
CA ASP A 511 24.85 -11.07 -18.98
C ASP A 511 24.40 -9.61 -18.79
N ARG A 512 23.49 -9.36 -17.84
CA ARG A 512 22.98 -8.04 -17.43
C ARG A 512 22.20 -7.31 -18.52
N GLN A 513 21.64 -8.06 -19.47
CA GLN A 513 20.85 -7.50 -20.56
C GLN A 513 19.36 -7.48 -20.28
N TYR A 514 18.84 -8.43 -19.49
CA TYR A 514 17.42 -8.60 -19.31
C TYR A 514 16.99 -8.66 -17.85
N LEU A 515 15.82 -8.09 -17.57
CA LEU A 515 15.08 -8.27 -16.33
C LEU A 515 14.00 -9.33 -16.54
N MET A 516 13.95 -10.33 -15.66
CA MET A 516 12.92 -11.36 -15.62
C MET A 516 12.01 -11.15 -14.42
N ILE A 517 10.72 -11.40 -14.61
CA ILE A 517 9.70 -11.27 -13.56
C ILE A 517 8.93 -12.60 -13.45
N GLY A 518 8.97 -13.20 -12.27
CA GLY A 518 8.22 -14.41 -11.92
C GLY A 518 6.90 -14.08 -11.21
N CYS A 519 5.86 -14.86 -11.49
CA CYS A 519 4.49 -14.59 -11.06
C CYS A 519 3.78 -15.87 -10.58
N ASP A 520 3.03 -15.77 -9.47
CA ASP A 520 2.35 -16.92 -8.84
C ASP A 520 0.98 -17.28 -9.47
N ASN A 521 0.48 -16.44 -10.38
CA ASN A 521 -0.83 -16.62 -11.03
C ASN A 521 -0.73 -16.58 -12.55
N SER A 522 0.43 -16.97 -13.09
CA SER A 522 0.72 -17.00 -14.54
C SER A 522 1.69 -18.15 -14.83
N HIS A 523 1.44 -18.93 -15.90
CA HIS A 523 2.41 -19.92 -16.39
C HIS A 523 3.58 -19.28 -17.15
N TYR A 524 3.66 -17.95 -17.19
CA TYR A 524 4.66 -17.19 -17.90
C TYR A 524 5.47 -16.31 -16.97
N ALA A 525 6.79 -16.28 -17.19
CA ALA A 525 7.67 -15.23 -16.71
C ALA A 525 7.75 -14.12 -17.76
N TRP A 526 7.67 -12.87 -17.35
CA TRP A 526 7.84 -11.73 -18.27
C TRP A 526 9.31 -11.31 -18.35
N VAL A 527 9.72 -10.80 -19.51
CA VAL A 527 11.12 -10.42 -19.77
C VAL A 527 11.16 -9.02 -20.36
N TYR A 528 12.08 -8.19 -19.89
CA TYR A 528 12.32 -6.84 -20.39
C TYR A 528 13.79 -6.66 -20.75
N ASP A 529 14.05 -5.98 -21.86
CA ASP A 529 15.37 -5.48 -22.22
C ASP A 529 15.73 -4.28 -21.34
N LEU A 530 16.90 -4.30 -20.70
CA LEU A 530 17.30 -3.30 -19.71
C LEU A 530 17.84 -2.00 -20.31
N ASP A 531 18.16 -1.97 -21.60
CA ASP A 531 18.60 -0.75 -22.29
C ASP A 531 17.41 0.06 -22.83
N THR A 532 16.36 -0.62 -23.27
CA THR A 532 15.22 -0.03 -23.97
C THR A 532 13.91 -0.06 -23.19
N PHE A 533 13.86 -0.83 -22.09
CA PHE A 533 12.64 -1.13 -21.33
C PHE A 533 11.51 -1.74 -22.16
N GLN A 534 11.83 -2.33 -23.31
CA GLN A 534 10.85 -2.99 -24.15
C GLN A 534 10.61 -4.43 -23.68
N GLN A 535 9.33 -4.81 -23.61
CA GLN A 535 8.92 -6.16 -23.30
C GLN A 535 9.40 -7.12 -24.40
N GLN A 536 10.00 -8.22 -23.98
CA GLN A 536 10.43 -9.32 -24.84
C GLN A 536 9.43 -10.47 -24.77
N ALA A 537 9.62 -11.49 -25.62
CA ALA A 537 8.84 -12.71 -25.54
C ALA A 537 8.95 -13.33 -24.12
N SER A 538 7.79 -13.62 -23.53
CA SER A 538 7.69 -14.25 -22.21
C SER A 538 8.22 -15.68 -22.22
N ILE A 539 8.66 -16.17 -21.06
CA ILE A 539 9.15 -17.53 -20.87
C ILE A 539 7.99 -18.40 -20.39
N GLN A 540 7.63 -19.43 -21.14
CA GLN A 540 6.55 -20.36 -20.81
C GLN A 540 7.04 -21.49 -19.90
N MET A 541 6.29 -21.79 -18.83
CA MET A 541 6.57 -22.92 -17.95
C MET A 541 6.06 -24.23 -18.56
N SER A 542 6.93 -25.23 -18.74
CA SER A 542 6.60 -26.46 -19.49
C SER A 542 5.50 -27.32 -18.85
N THR A 543 5.41 -27.31 -17.52
CA THR A 543 4.42 -28.09 -16.75
C THR A 543 3.18 -27.27 -16.37
N GLY A 544 3.15 -25.98 -16.71
CA GLY A 544 2.10 -25.07 -16.24
C GLY A 544 2.23 -24.72 -14.75
N ASP A 545 3.44 -24.70 -14.20
CA ASP A 545 3.65 -24.29 -12.81
C ASP A 545 3.73 -22.76 -12.68
N TYR A 546 3.58 -22.26 -11.46
CA TYR A 546 3.60 -20.84 -11.12
C TYR A 546 4.91 -20.41 -10.47
N ILE A 547 5.51 -19.32 -10.92
CA ILE A 547 6.87 -18.93 -10.52
C ILE A 547 6.85 -18.12 -9.22
N GLN A 548 7.53 -18.62 -8.20
CA GLN A 548 7.65 -18.01 -6.88
C GLN A 548 8.94 -17.21 -6.72
N SER A 549 10.05 -17.72 -7.26
CA SER A 549 11.38 -17.11 -7.13
C SER A 549 12.24 -17.39 -8.35
N LEU A 550 13.03 -16.41 -8.77
CA LEU A 550 13.98 -16.52 -9.87
C LEU A 550 15.41 -16.19 -9.42
N ALA A 551 16.39 -16.92 -9.95
CA ALA A 551 17.80 -16.62 -9.78
C ALA A 551 18.62 -17.01 -11.02
N ALA A 552 19.58 -16.18 -11.40
CA ALA A 552 20.45 -16.40 -12.56
C ALA A 552 21.91 -16.52 -12.13
N SER A 553 22.53 -17.65 -12.49
CA SER A 553 23.97 -17.90 -12.36
C SER A 553 24.67 -17.75 -13.71
N ALA A 554 25.99 -17.94 -13.74
CA ALA A 554 26.75 -17.95 -14.99
C ALA A 554 26.39 -19.14 -15.91
N LYS A 555 25.75 -20.19 -15.37
CA LYS A 555 25.47 -21.45 -16.09
C LYS A 555 23.99 -21.74 -16.30
N ALA A 556 23.14 -21.34 -15.37
CA ALA A 556 21.72 -21.65 -15.36
C ALA A 556 20.89 -20.52 -14.77
N ILE A 557 19.68 -20.38 -15.30
CA ILE A 557 18.60 -19.61 -14.67
C ILE A 557 17.65 -20.62 -14.06
N LEU A 558 17.40 -20.50 -12.76
CA LEU A 558 16.56 -21.40 -12.00
C LEU A 558 15.30 -20.68 -11.52
N ALA A 559 14.18 -21.39 -11.55
CA ALA A 559 12.89 -20.92 -11.07
C ALA A 559 12.34 -21.91 -10.04
N VAL A 560 12.04 -21.44 -8.83
CA VAL A 560 11.19 -22.21 -7.91
C VAL A 560 9.76 -21.98 -8.35
N THR A 561 9.02 -23.08 -8.51
CA THR A 561 7.62 -23.04 -8.94
C THR A 561 6.71 -23.76 -7.98
N ARG A 562 5.48 -23.27 -7.84
CA ARG A 562 4.36 -23.97 -7.19
C ARG A 562 3.61 -24.74 -8.26
N ASP A 563 3.33 -26.02 -8.00
CA ASP A 563 2.54 -26.87 -8.90
C ASP A 563 1.09 -26.37 -8.99
N ALA A 564 0.60 -26.21 -10.22
CA ALA A 564 -0.78 -25.82 -10.48
C ALA A 564 -1.80 -26.92 -10.13
N ALA A 565 -1.39 -28.19 -10.14
CA ALA A 565 -2.21 -29.33 -9.77
C ALA A 565 -2.24 -29.59 -8.24
N GLY A 566 -1.49 -28.81 -7.45
CA GLY A 566 -1.44 -28.94 -6.00
C GLY A 566 -0.45 -29.99 -5.48
N GLY A 567 0.49 -30.46 -6.32
CA GLY A 567 1.64 -31.24 -5.88
C GLY A 567 2.73 -30.40 -5.21
N ASP A 568 3.86 -31.06 -4.91
CA ASP A 568 4.99 -30.42 -4.26
C ASP A 568 5.63 -29.37 -5.19
N PRO A 569 5.95 -28.16 -4.68
CA PRO A 569 6.76 -27.19 -5.41
C PRO A 569 8.07 -27.82 -5.89
N ASN A 570 8.56 -27.36 -7.04
CA ASN A 570 9.76 -27.93 -7.66
C ASN A 570 10.62 -26.83 -8.31
N ILE A 571 11.79 -27.19 -8.81
CA ILE A 571 12.71 -26.26 -9.47
C ILE A 571 12.78 -26.56 -10.97
N HIS A 572 12.61 -25.52 -11.76
CA HIS A 572 12.79 -25.52 -13.20
C HIS A 572 14.11 -24.87 -13.59
N ARG A 573 14.70 -25.35 -14.68
CA ARG A 573 15.70 -24.62 -15.45
C ARG A 573 15.00 -23.86 -16.56
N ILE A 574 15.33 -22.58 -16.72
CA ILE A 574 14.86 -21.75 -17.82
C ILE A 574 15.83 -21.89 -18.99
N ASP A 575 15.28 -22.21 -20.17
CA ASP A 575 15.94 -22.01 -21.45
C ASP A 575 15.55 -20.63 -21.98
N PHE A 576 16.42 -19.66 -21.74
CA PHE A 576 16.16 -18.26 -22.07
C PHE A 576 16.06 -18.02 -23.58
N ASN A 577 16.79 -18.80 -24.38
CA ASN A 577 16.79 -18.67 -25.84
C ASN A 577 15.52 -19.27 -26.45
N ALA A 578 15.12 -20.45 -25.95
CA ALA A 578 13.89 -21.11 -26.40
C ALA A 578 12.61 -20.49 -25.80
N ARG A 579 12.74 -19.60 -24.81
CA ARG A 579 11.62 -19.00 -24.07
C ARG A 579 10.72 -20.05 -23.40
N SER A 580 11.35 -21.10 -22.88
CA SER A 580 10.69 -22.22 -22.22
C SER A 580 11.38 -22.59 -20.91
N SER A 581 10.76 -23.47 -20.12
CA SER A 581 11.40 -24.10 -18.97
C SER A 581 11.43 -25.61 -19.11
N VAL A 582 12.21 -26.27 -18.25
CA VAL A 582 12.19 -27.72 -18.04
C VAL A 582 12.33 -27.97 -16.54
N SER A 583 11.43 -28.76 -15.96
CA SER A 583 11.56 -29.19 -14.56
C SER A 583 12.82 -30.04 -14.42
N LEU A 584 13.63 -29.77 -13.39
CA LEU A 584 14.83 -30.56 -13.16
C LEU A 584 14.46 -32.00 -12.81
N PRO A 585 15.17 -33.01 -13.34
CA PRO A 585 14.88 -34.41 -13.03
C PRO A 585 15.20 -34.75 -11.57
N SER A 586 16.18 -34.06 -10.99
CA SER A 586 16.58 -34.17 -9.59
C SER A 586 17.30 -32.88 -9.16
N LEU A 587 17.45 -32.70 -7.85
CA LEU A 587 18.33 -31.70 -7.27
C LEU A 587 19.60 -32.45 -6.84
N GLY A 588 20.45 -32.82 -7.78
CA GLY A 588 21.59 -33.70 -7.48
C GLY A 588 21.12 -35.09 -7.03
N PRO A 589 21.52 -35.59 -5.84
CA PRO A 589 21.04 -36.86 -5.31
C PRO A 589 19.62 -36.78 -4.68
N TRP A 590 19.02 -35.59 -4.57
CA TRP A 590 17.69 -35.39 -3.97
C TRP A 590 16.58 -35.32 -5.01
N GLU A 591 15.35 -35.67 -4.62
CA GLU A 591 14.17 -35.47 -5.46
C GLU A 591 13.96 -33.98 -5.74
N ASN A 592 13.42 -33.65 -6.92
CA ASN A 592 13.02 -32.28 -7.25
C ASN A 592 11.70 -31.91 -6.57
N LYS A 593 11.78 -31.77 -5.25
CA LYS A 593 10.68 -31.36 -4.37
C LYS A 593 11.23 -30.38 -3.35
N VAL A 594 10.67 -29.18 -3.34
CA VAL A 594 11.00 -28.13 -2.38
C VAL A 594 9.75 -27.71 -1.62
N PRO A 595 9.88 -27.26 -0.37
CA PRO A 595 8.75 -26.70 0.37
C PRO A 595 8.16 -25.45 -0.29
N LEU A 596 6.88 -25.17 0.00
CA LEU A 596 6.27 -23.86 -0.30
C LEU A 596 7.08 -22.73 0.37
N ASN A 597 7.02 -21.54 -0.20
CA ASN A 597 7.84 -20.39 0.22
C ASN A 597 9.35 -20.66 0.17
N THR A 598 9.82 -21.27 -0.92
CA THR A 598 11.27 -21.39 -1.19
C THR A 598 11.74 -20.21 -2.03
N MET A 599 12.77 -19.50 -1.56
CA MET A 599 13.38 -18.37 -2.26
C MET A 599 14.78 -18.73 -2.74
N LEU A 600 15.15 -18.26 -3.93
CA LEU A 600 16.47 -18.39 -4.52
C LEU A 600 17.23 -17.06 -4.47
N SER A 601 18.55 -17.12 -4.24
CA SER A 601 19.46 -16.00 -4.42
C SER A 601 20.75 -16.44 -5.11
N ALA A 602 21.14 -15.74 -6.17
CA ALA A 602 22.39 -15.99 -6.88
C ALA A 602 23.56 -15.20 -6.28
N ALA A 603 24.75 -15.79 -6.28
CA ALA A 603 25.98 -15.07 -6.01
C ALA A 603 26.31 -14.10 -7.17
N PRO A 604 26.82 -12.88 -6.92
CA PRO A 604 27.11 -11.91 -7.98
C PRO A 604 28.12 -12.36 -9.04
N ASN A 605 29.04 -13.26 -8.68
CA ASN A 605 30.00 -13.88 -9.62
C ASN A 605 29.40 -15.03 -10.44
N GLY A 606 28.11 -15.35 -10.22
CA GLY A 606 27.40 -16.41 -10.91
C GLY A 606 27.87 -17.83 -10.57
N ALA A 607 28.68 -18.01 -9.52
CA ALA A 607 29.22 -19.33 -9.17
C ALA A 607 28.19 -20.24 -8.48
N THR A 608 27.29 -19.67 -7.68
CA THR A 608 26.31 -20.44 -6.91
C THR A 608 24.93 -19.79 -6.87
N ILE A 609 23.90 -20.61 -6.63
CA ILE A 609 22.55 -20.18 -6.25
C ILE A 609 22.20 -20.90 -4.95
N VAL A 610 21.88 -20.13 -3.90
CA VAL A 610 21.35 -20.68 -2.64
C VAL A 610 19.82 -20.67 -2.69
N GLY A 611 19.20 -21.75 -2.22
CA GLY A 611 17.78 -21.86 -1.95
C GLY A 611 17.52 -21.92 -0.45
N ALA A 612 16.50 -21.20 0.01
CA ALA A 612 16.06 -21.17 1.39
C ALA A 612 14.56 -21.42 1.46
N SER A 613 14.12 -22.36 2.30
CA SER A 613 12.73 -22.78 2.45
C SER A 613 12.20 -22.45 3.84
N SER A 614 10.92 -22.11 3.94
CA SER A 614 10.33 -21.66 5.22
C SER A 614 10.32 -22.72 6.31
N ASP A 615 10.40 -24.00 5.93
CA ASP A 615 10.48 -25.15 6.83
C ASP A 615 11.90 -25.41 7.39
N GLY A 616 12.85 -24.52 7.08
CA GLY A 616 14.24 -24.60 7.53
C GLY A 616 15.19 -25.35 6.60
N SER A 617 14.71 -25.86 5.46
CA SER A 617 15.56 -26.47 4.45
C SER A 617 16.38 -25.44 3.67
N VAL A 618 17.62 -25.80 3.34
CA VAL A 618 18.54 -24.99 2.53
C VAL A 618 19.22 -25.86 1.49
N LEU A 619 19.47 -25.31 0.31
CA LEU A 619 20.06 -26.05 -0.83
C LEU A 619 21.02 -25.16 -1.62
N LEU A 620 22.05 -25.77 -2.20
CA LEU A 620 23.06 -25.06 -2.98
C LEU A 620 23.22 -25.66 -4.37
N TYR A 621 23.04 -24.82 -5.38
CA TYR A 621 23.41 -25.10 -6.76
C TYR A 621 24.80 -24.52 -7.05
N ASP A 622 25.67 -25.34 -7.65
CA ASP A 622 27.00 -24.97 -8.11
C ASP A 622 27.02 -24.89 -9.64
N ALA A 623 27.34 -23.72 -10.18
CA ALA A 623 27.35 -23.46 -11.62
C ALA A 623 28.52 -24.12 -12.35
N ASN A 624 29.62 -24.46 -11.65
CA ASN A 624 30.74 -25.19 -12.25
C ASN A 624 30.41 -26.66 -12.44
N VAL A 625 29.65 -27.23 -11.51
CA VAL A 625 29.16 -28.62 -11.57
C VAL A 625 27.87 -28.73 -12.41
N ASP A 626 27.14 -27.61 -12.55
CA ASP A 626 25.81 -27.55 -13.17
C ASP A 626 24.80 -28.45 -12.45
N ASN A 627 24.86 -28.48 -11.11
CA ASN A 627 23.98 -29.31 -10.30
C ASN A 627 23.83 -28.79 -8.86
N PHE A 628 22.80 -29.26 -8.17
CA PHE A 628 22.69 -29.10 -6.72
C PHE A 628 23.68 -30.03 -6.02
N THR A 629 24.58 -29.45 -5.24
CA THR A 629 25.67 -30.16 -4.57
C THR A 629 25.42 -30.34 -3.09
N ILE A 630 24.53 -29.53 -2.50
CA ILE A 630 24.27 -29.51 -1.05
C ILE A 630 22.77 -29.33 -0.78
N SER A 631 22.26 -30.06 0.21
CA SER A 631 20.94 -29.87 0.82
C SER A 631 21.04 -30.19 2.31
N ARG A 632 20.44 -29.34 3.16
CA ARG A 632 20.46 -29.47 4.62
C ARG A 632 19.14 -29.00 5.23
N LYS A 633 18.84 -29.46 6.44
CA LYS A 633 17.68 -29.03 7.24
C LYS A 633 18.04 -29.00 8.72
N ASP A 634 18.88 -28.02 9.07
CA ASP A 634 19.39 -27.85 10.43
C ASP A 634 18.46 -27.00 11.31
N PHE A 635 17.43 -26.38 10.71
CA PHE A 635 16.45 -25.53 11.40
C PHE A 635 15.02 -26.05 11.22
N ALA A 636 14.14 -25.75 12.17
CA ALA A 636 12.71 -26.06 12.08
C ALA A 636 11.93 -25.06 11.19
N SER A 637 12.46 -23.82 11.07
CA SER A 637 11.88 -22.76 10.25
C SER A 637 12.94 -21.70 9.94
N LEU A 638 12.84 -21.09 8.76
CA LEU A 638 13.65 -19.93 8.35
C LEU A 638 12.76 -18.84 7.75
N SER A 639 13.17 -17.58 7.88
CA SER A 639 12.48 -16.40 7.35
C SER A 639 13.43 -15.20 7.26
N GLY A 640 13.03 -14.14 6.58
CA GLY A 640 13.76 -12.88 6.48
C GLY A 640 14.67 -12.80 5.25
N ALA A 641 15.82 -12.12 5.38
CA ALA A 641 16.75 -11.89 4.27
C ALA A 641 17.29 -13.19 3.66
N VAL A 642 17.51 -13.21 2.35
CA VAL A 642 18.25 -14.27 1.65
C VAL A 642 19.31 -13.65 0.75
N ALA A 643 20.57 -14.02 0.93
CA ALA A 643 21.69 -13.49 0.14
C ALA A 643 22.80 -14.52 -0.08
N ALA A 644 23.50 -14.41 -1.20
CA ALA A 644 24.64 -15.24 -1.56
C ALA A 644 25.86 -14.39 -1.90
N SER A 645 27.03 -14.78 -1.39
CA SER A 645 28.31 -14.11 -1.61
C SER A 645 29.10 -14.76 -2.75
N SER A 646 29.94 -13.96 -3.40
CA SER A 646 30.96 -14.45 -4.34
C SER A 646 32.06 -15.28 -3.66
N PHE A 647 32.13 -15.29 -2.32
CA PHE A 647 33.17 -15.96 -1.53
C PHE A 647 32.70 -17.26 -0.85
N GLY A 648 31.55 -17.80 -1.27
CA GLY A 648 31.03 -19.06 -0.71
C GLY A 648 30.45 -18.92 0.70
N GLN A 649 29.93 -17.73 1.03
CA GLN A 649 29.15 -17.47 2.25
C GLN A 649 27.70 -17.14 1.87
N TYR A 650 26.76 -17.48 2.75
CA TYR A 650 25.33 -17.25 2.52
C TYR A 650 24.68 -16.71 3.78
N VAL A 651 23.65 -15.87 3.62
CA VAL A 651 22.84 -15.37 4.74
C VAL A 651 21.39 -15.75 4.51
N ILE A 652 20.77 -16.36 5.52
CA ILE A 652 19.34 -16.66 5.55
C ILE A 652 18.78 -16.24 6.91
N GLY A 653 17.90 -15.25 6.90
CA GLY A 653 17.40 -14.59 8.11
C GLY A 653 18.54 -13.94 8.87
N ASN A 654 18.84 -14.49 10.05
CA ASN A 654 19.93 -14.04 10.93
C ASN A 654 21.13 -15.00 10.89
N GLN A 655 21.08 -16.07 10.09
CA GLN A 655 22.10 -17.12 10.10
C GLN A 655 23.07 -16.95 8.94
N ILE A 656 24.36 -17.13 9.23
CA ILE A 656 25.44 -17.15 8.24
C ILE A 656 25.88 -18.59 8.01
N PHE A 657 26.02 -18.96 6.74
CA PHE A 657 26.40 -20.29 6.31
C PHE A 657 27.69 -20.25 5.49
N ASP A 658 28.51 -21.29 5.62
CA ASP A 658 29.70 -21.49 4.79
C ASP A 658 29.37 -22.12 3.43
N SER A 659 30.41 -22.47 2.66
CA SER A 659 30.29 -23.09 1.35
C SER A 659 29.67 -24.49 1.39
N SER A 660 29.58 -25.10 2.59
CA SER A 660 28.95 -26.40 2.84
C SER A 660 27.52 -26.27 3.35
N LEU A 661 26.96 -25.05 3.36
CA LEU A 661 25.71 -24.67 4.03
C LEU A 661 25.67 -25.04 5.52
N VAL A 662 26.83 -25.13 6.18
CA VAL A 662 26.88 -25.31 7.64
C VAL A 662 26.68 -23.95 8.30
N PRO A 663 25.78 -23.81 9.28
CA PRO A 663 25.68 -22.58 10.07
C PRO A 663 26.99 -22.31 10.79
N THR A 664 27.60 -21.15 10.54
CA THR A 664 28.89 -20.75 11.13
C THR A 664 28.74 -19.65 12.17
N ALA A 665 27.77 -18.76 11.99
CA ALA A 665 27.50 -17.66 12.89
C ALA A 665 26.03 -17.23 12.85
N THR A 666 25.61 -16.51 13.89
CA THR A 666 24.35 -15.77 13.91
C THR A 666 24.67 -14.29 14.01
N ILE A 667 23.99 -13.45 13.22
CA ILE A 667 24.17 -12.00 13.21
C ILE A 667 23.74 -11.42 14.57
N GLN A 668 24.63 -10.69 15.25
CA GLN A 668 24.38 -10.13 16.59
C GLN A 668 24.78 -8.65 16.73
N PRO A 669 23.95 -7.82 17.41
CA PRO A 669 22.60 -8.15 17.87
C PRO A 669 21.62 -8.28 16.70
N ALA A 670 20.80 -9.32 16.72
CA ALA A 670 19.63 -9.40 15.85
C ALA A 670 18.51 -8.53 16.44
N ASN A 671 18.45 -7.26 16.06
CA ASN A 671 17.33 -6.39 16.48
C ASN A 671 16.09 -6.73 15.65
N GLY A 672 15.28 -7.66 16.15
CA GLY A 672 13.99 -8.03 15.56
C GLY A 672 14.08 -8.97 14.35
N THR A 673 13.14 -8.83 13.43
CA THR A 673 13.02 -9.64 12.22
C THR A 673 13.92 -9.10 11.11
N SER A 674 14.73 -10.00 10.53
CA SER A 674 15.55 -9.73 9.36
C SER A 674 14.70 -9.41 8.14
N SER A 675 15.15 -8.44 7.34
CA SER A 675 14.46 -8.01 6.12
C SER A 675 15.36 -8.07 4.88
N GLY A 676 16.60 -7.59 4.99
CA GLY A 676 17.52 -7.53 3.86
C GLY A 676 18.96 -7.77 4.28
N PHE A 677 19.71 -8.45 3.42
CA PHE A 677 21.14 -8.59 3.54
C PHE A 677 21.78 -8.41 2.16
N LEU A 678 22.91 -7.72 2.13
CA LEU A 678 23.71 -7.48 0.94
C LEU A 678 25.16 -7.80 1.28
N PHE A 679 25.83 -8.60 0.45
CA PHE A 679 27.28 -8.77 0.53
C PHE A 679 28.01 -7.61 -0.16
N VAL A 680 29.04 -7.10 0.51
CA VAL A 680 30.08 -6.25 -0.08
C VAL A 680 31.41 -6.87 0.30
N ASP A 681 32.07 -7.48 -0.68
CA ASP A 681 33.25 -8.30 -0.50
C ASP A 681 32.97 -9.49 0.46
N GLN A 682 33.79 -9.70 1.49
CA GLN A 682 33.62 -10.76 2.51
C GLN A 682 32.77 -10.33 3.71
N ASN A 683 32.21 -9.12 3.68
CA ASN A 683 31.34 -8.58 4.72
C ASN A 683 29.97 -8.26 4.11
N GLY A 684 29.07 -7.69 4.91
CA GLY A 684 27.79 -7.26 4.38
C GLY A 684 27.11 -6.17 5.17
N PHE A 685 25.93 -5.81 4.68
CA PHE A 685 25.01 -4.89 5.32
C PHE A 685 23.73 -5.64 5.61
N PHE A 686 23.21 -5.46 6.81
CA PHE A 686 22.03 -6.15 7.32
C PHE A 686 21.03 -5.14 7.81
N ILE A 687 19.78 -5.28 7.37
CA ILE A 687 18.65 -4.45 7.83
C ILE A 687 17.57 -5.31 8.47
N SER A 688 17.12 -4.88 9.65
CA SER A 688 16.09 -5.54 10.45
C SER A 688 15.19 -4.53 11.19
N ALA A 689 14.05 -4.97 11.70
CA ALA A 689 13.20 -4.19 12.59
C ALA A 689 12.43 -5.08 13.56
N ALA A 690 12.01 -4.51 14.70
CA ALA A 690 11.20 -5.22 15.70
C ALA A 690 9.82 -5.62 15.14
N ASP A 691 9.21 -4.72 14.37
CA ASP A 691 7.92 -4.90 13.69
C ASP A 691 7.84 -3.94 12.48
N SER A 692 6.72 -3.93 11.76
CA SER A 692 6.53 -3.11 10.55
C SER A 692 6.32 -1.61 10.80
N ALA A 693 6.24 -1.20 12.07
CA ALA A 693 6.01 0.18 12.48
C ALA A 693 7.28 0.83 13.06
N SER A 694 8.02 0.05 13.83
CA SER A 694 9.23 0.47 14.54
C SER A 694 10.36 0.83 13.58
N PRO A 695 11.21 1.82 13.89
CA PRO A 695 12.35 2.17 13.05
C PRO A 695 13.25 0.96 12.78
N GLY A 696 13.70 0.83 11.54
CA GLY A 696 14.67 -0.20 11.17
C GLY A 696 16.05 0.06 11.77
N VAL A 697 16.92 -0.94 11.70
CA VAL A 697 18.33 -0.84 12.05
C VAL A 697 19.15 -1.38 10.89
N LEU A 698 20.05 -0.55 10.35
CA LEU A 698 21.04 -0.94 9.36
C LEU A 698 22.40 -1.08 10.04
N ALA A 699 23.08 -2.20 9.84
CA ALA A 699 24.39 -2.46 10.42
C ALA A 699 25.36 -3.05 9.39
N ARG A 700 26.65 -2.77 9.56
CA ARG A 700 27.71 -3.55 8.91
C ARG A 700 27.82 -4.89 9.62
N VAL A 701 28.05 -5.96 8.88
CA VAL A 701 28.20 -7.30 9.44
C VAL A 701 29.53 -7.87 8.97
N ASN A 702 30.36 -8.29 9.93
CA ASN A 702 31.48 -9.17 9.65
C ASN A 702 30.93 -10.57 9.37
N ALA A 703 31.03 -11.04 8.14
CA ALA A 703 30.43 -12.32 7.78
C ALA A 703 31.22 -13.53 8.30
N ALA A 704 32.42 -13.33 8.85
CA ALA A 704 33.21 -14.41 9.43
C ALA A 704 32.68 -14.86 10.81
N ASP A 705 32.16 -13.93 11.61
CA ASP A 705 31.73 -14.19 12.99
C ASP A 705 30.30 -13.68 13.32
N GLY A 706 29.63 -13.01 12.38
CA GLY A 706 28.28 -12.47 12.55
C GLY A 706 28.22 -11.19 13.40
N THR A 707 29.35 -10.59 13.76
CA THR A 707 29.34 -9.35 14.55
C THR A 707 28.77 -8.19 13.73
N ALA A 708 27.73 -7.55 14.27
CA ALA A 708 27.18 -6.32 13.71
C ALA A 708 27.92 -5.11 14.31
N VAL A 709 28.44 -4.27 13.42
CA VAL A 709 29.25 -3.09 13.73
C VAL A 709 28.43 -1.85 13.42
N LEU A 710 28.43 -0.91 14.37
CA LEU A 710 27.76 0.40 14.29
C LEU A 710 26.28 0.29 13.84
N PRO A 711 25.45 -0.49 14.56
CA PRO A 711 24.02 -0.56 14.26
C PRO A 711 23.41 0.84 14.34
N THR A 712 22.83 1.29 13.23
CA THR A 712 22.32 2.65 13.07
C THR A 712 20.82 2.60 12.77
N GLY A 713 20.04 3.38 13.53
CA GLY A 713 18.60 3.48 13.30
C GLY A 713 18.29 4.10 11.93
N VAL A 714 17.34 3.51 11.21
CA VAL A 714 16.82 3.99 9.93
C VAL A 714 15.47 4.66 10.18
N VAL A 715 15.12 5.68 9.40
CA VAL A 715 13.89 6.47 9.58
C VAL A 715 12.59 5.67 9.49
N GLU A 716 12.61 4.49 8.84
CA GLU A 716 11.43 3.64 8.65
C GLU A 716 11.75 2.16 8.92
N ALA A 717 10.71 1.39 9.21
CA ALA A 717 10.79 -0.07 9.19
C ALA A 717 11.03 -0.55 7.75
N PRO A 718 11.90 -1.55 7.52
CA PRO A 718 11.97 -2.22 6.24
C PRO A 718 10.75 -3.13 6.03
N VAL A 719 10.46 -3.50 4.79
CA VAL A 719 9.38 -4.46 4.50
C VAL A 719 9.76 -5.83 5.11
N LEU A 720 8.93 -6.34 6.00
CA LEU A 720 9.15 -7.62 6.67
C LEU A 720 8.41 -8.76 5.94
N GLY A 721 8.92 -9.98 6.09
CA GLY A 721 8.24 -11.18 5.58
C GLY A 721 6.88 -11.38 6.24
N VAL A 722 5.90 -11.86 5.47
CA VAL A 722 4.53 -12.14 5.93
C VAL A 722 4.16 -13.60 5.68
N THR A 723 3.07 -14.07 6.27
CA THR A 723 2.56 -15.42 6.00
C THR A 723 2.34 -15.63 4.49
N GLY A 724 2.88 -16.73 3.94
CA GLY A 724 2.86 -17.01 2.49
C GLY A 724 3.96 -16.29 1.69
N SER A 725 4.84 -15.53 2.35
CA SER A 725 6.04 -14.94 1.76
C SER A 725 7.00 -14.49 2.85
N VAL A 726 7.59 -15.45 3.54
CA VAL A 726 8.39 -15.19 4.75
C VAL A 726 9.80 -14.69 4.46
N PHE A 727 10.27 -14.86 3.22
CA PHE A 727 11.58 -14.37 2.78
C PHE A 727 11.44 -13.05 2.03
N THR A 728 12.48 -12.22 2.14
CA THR A 728 12.49 -10.87 1.58
C THR A 728 13.85 -10.50 1.01
N ARG A 729 13.84 -9.67 -0.04
CA ARG A 729 15.00 -8.95 -0.58
C ARG A 729 14.65 -7.47 -0.61
N THR A 730 15.04 -6.77 0.44
CA THR A 730 14.67 -5.36 0.63
C THR A 730 15.84 -4.41 0.54
N LEU A 731 17.09 -4.87 0.45
CA LEU A 731 18.27 -4.00 0.50
C LEU A 731 19.08 -4.14 -0.79
N ALA A 732 19.41 -3.00 -1.41
CA ALA A 732 20.28 -2.91 -2.57
C ALA A 732 21.30 -1.78 -2.42
N LEU A 733 22.47 -1.95 -3.02
CA LEU A 733 23.50 -0.92 -3.16
C LEU A 733 23.62 -0.54 -4.62
N LEU A 734 23.57 0.76 -4.92
CA LEU A 734 23.73 1.26 -6.28
C LEU A 734 25.14 0.95 -6.81
N PRO A 735 25.34 0.77 -8.13
CA PRO A 735 26.65 0.46 -8.72
C PRO A 735 27.75 1.47 -8.40
N SER A 736 27.37 2.75 -8.32
CA SER A 736 28.24 3.85 -7.89
C SER A 736 28.77 3.69 -6.47
N ARG A 737 28.18 2.79 -5.67
CA ARG A 737 28.33 2.67 -4.23
C ARG A 737 28.05 3.97 -3.48
N SER A 738 27.25 4.85 -4.08
CA SER A 738 26.95 6.18 -3.53
C SER A 738 25.78 6.14 -2.56
N GLU A 739 24.86 5.18 -2.65
CA GLU A 739 23.69 5.10 -1.77
C GLU A 739 23.21 3.65 -1.63
N PHE A 740 22.62 3.35 -0.48
CA PHE A 740 21.78 2.18 -0.25
C PHE A 740 20.32 2.55 -0.49
N VAL A 741 19.57 1.61 -1.06
CA VAL A 741 18.11 1.69 -1.15
C VAL A 741 17.53 0.51 -0.39
N ALA A 742 16.62 0.79 0.54
CA ALA A 742 15.87 -0.20 1.29
C ALA A 742 14.37 -0.11 0.95
N LEU A 743 13.67 -1.22 0.73
CA LEU A 743 12.20 -1.24 0.74
C LEU A 743 11.71 -1.03 2.16
N THR A 744 10.90 0.00 2.38
CA THR A 744 10.38 0.39 3.70
C THR A 744 8.86 0.60 3.67
N THR A 745 8.25 0.77 4.84
CA THR A 745 6.79 0.88 5.02
C THR A 745 6.11 1.87 4.07
N SER A 746 6.72 3.04 3.83
CA SER A 746 6.17 4.06 2.91
C SER A 746 6.57 3.87 1.46
N GLY A 747 7.53 3.00 1.15
CA GLY A 747 8.06 2.83 -0.21
C GLY A 747 9.51 2.42 -0.18
N ILE A 748 10.40 3.39 -0.35
CA ILE A 748 11.85 3.16 -0.24
C ILE A 748 12.49 4.16 0.72
N THR A 749 13.52 3.72 1.44
CA THR A 749 14.43 4.58 2.18
C THR A 749 15.81 4.58 1.53
N VAL A 750 16.32 5.77 1.24
CA VAL A 750 17.64 6.01 0.67
C VAL A 750 18.60 6.42 1.78
N LEU A 751 19.76 5.75 1.86
CA LEU A 751 20.81 6.05 2.84
C LEU A 751 22.16 6.30 2.16
N PRO A 752 22.95 7.28 2.61
CA PRO A 752 24.29 7.49 2.09
C PRO A 752 25.28 6.41 2.60
N PRO A 753 26.49 6.28 2.03
CA PRO A 753 27.43 5.21 2.36
C PRO A 753 28.04 5.36 3.76
N ASN A 754 27.98 6.59 4.29
CA ASN A 754 28.44 7.00 5.61
C ASN A 754 27.27 7.11 6.61
N TYR A 755 26.17 6.38 6.39
CA TYR A 755 25.01 6.39 7.30
C TYR A 755 25.42 6.11 8.75
N ASP A 756 26.43 5.26 8.96
CA ASP A 756 26.97 4.83 10.25
C ASP A 756 28.18 5.64 10.72
N ALA A 757 28.45 6.80 10.10
CA ALA A 757 29.50 7.69 10.57
C ALA A 757 29.24 8.04 12.04
N SER A 758 30.25 7.79 12.89
CA SER A 758 30.19 8.11 14.32
C SER A 758 30.00 9.62 14.48
N VAL A 759 28.91 9.99 15.13
CA VAL A 759 28.63 11.36 15.55
C VAL A 759 28.62 11.34 17.07
N ALA A 760 29.41 12.20 17.70
CA ALA A 760 29.53 12.25 19.14
C ALA A 760 28.18 12.53 19.80
N ALA A 761 27.84 11.76 20.85
CA ALA A 761 26.63 11.98 21.61
C ALA A 761 26.73 13.30 22.38
N PRO A 762 25.65 14.09 22.46
CA PRO A 762 25.67 15.35 23.19
C PRO A 762 25.91 15.10 24.68
N PHE A 763 26.60 16.00 25.37
CA PHE A 763 26.76 15.92 26.82
C PHE A 763 26.44 17.26 27.47
N ILE A 764 25.43 17.28 28.34
CA ILE A 764 25.03 18.45 29.10
C ILE A 764 25.89 18.54 30.36
N THR A 765 26.66 19.63 30.46
CA THR A 765 27.51 19.92 31.62
C THR A 765 26.80 20.82 32.62
N ASN A 766 26.04 21.81 32.16
CA ASN A 766 25.33 22.75 33.04
C ASN A 766 24.09 23.35 32.39
N VAL A 767 23.14 23.80 33.22
CA VAL A 767 21.97 24.58 32.79
C VAL A 767 21.84 25.81 33.69
N VAL A 768 21.91 26.98 33.08
CA VAL A 768 21.98 28.28 33.75
C VAL A 768 21.04 29.29 33.08
N SER A 769 20.85 30.47 33.67
CA SER A 769 20.13 31.56 33.02
C SER A 769 20.84 32.04 31.75
N ALA A 770 20.08 32.27 30.68
CA ALA A 770 20.64 32.81 29.43
C ALA A 770 21.07 34.28 29.56
N ALA A 771 20.69 34.95 30.65
CA ALA A 771 20.96 36.37 30.86
C ALA A 771 22.36 36.66 31.40
N ASP A 772 22.83 35.85 32.35
CA ASP A 772 24.08 36.06 33.09
C ASP A 772 24.94 34.78 33.26
N LEU A 773 24.49 33.65 32.72
CA LEU A 773 25.11 32.32 32.83
C LEU A 773 25.26 31.81 34.28
N LYS A 774 24.37 32.24 35.19
CA LYS A 774 24.33 31.76 36.59
C LYS A 774 23.05 30.96 36.87
N SER A 775 23.09 30.10 37.87
CA SER A 775 21.91 29.40 38.42
C SER A 775 21.25 30.27 39.51
N PRO A 776 19.93 30.12 39.78
CA PRO A 776 18.97 29.15 39.24
C PRO A 776 18.20 29.64 38.00
N VAL A 777 17.38 28.77 37.39
CA VAL A 777 16.44 29.09 36.30
C VAL A 777 15.00 29.01 36.84
N ALA A 778 14.12 29.89 36.37
CA ALA A 778 12.70 29.90 36.72
C ALA A 778 11.81 29.50 35.52
N PRO A 779 10.59 28.97 35.77
CA PRO A 779 9.61 28.68 34.74
C PRO A 779 9.33 29.91 33.86
N GLY A 780 9.25 29.71 32.55
CA GLY A 780 9.03 30.75 31.55
C GLY A 780 10.24 31.64 31.25
N GLY A 781 11.34 31.50 31.99
CA GLY A 781 12.59 32.22 31.79
C GLY A 781 13.47 31.63 30.67
N LEU A 782 14.40 32.44 30.15
CA LEU A 782 15.40 31.99 29.18
C LEU A 782 16.57 31.31 29.90
N MET A 783 16.96 30.13 29.42
CA MET A 783 18.07 29.33 29.91
C MET A 783 19.13 29.10 28.83
N ALA A 784 20.37 28.96 29.26
CA ALA A 784 21.49 28.46 28.47
C ALA A 784 21.88 27.08 28.98
N VAL A 785 21.82 26.10 28.08
CA VAL A 785 22.32 24.73 28.27
C VAL A 785 23.73 24.68 27.72
N LEU A 786 24.71 24.36 28.57
CA LEU A 786 26.13 24.32 28.25
C LEU A 786 26.63 22.88 28.20
N GLY A 787 27.53 22.57 27.25
CA GLY A 787 27.97 21.20 27.04
C GLY A 787 28.93 21.02 25.87
N THR A 788 28.98 19.79 25.37
CA THR A 788 29.69 19.42 24.14
C THR A 788 28.73 18.70 23.18
N ASP A 789 29.00 18.83 21.88
CA ASP A 789 28.24 18.18 20.80
C ASP A 789 26.73 18.43 20.86
N LEU A 790 26.31 19.57 21.44
CA LEU A 790 24.89 19.93 21.61
C LEU A 790 24.21 20.23 20.28
N SER A 791 24.95 20.61 19.24
CA SER A 791 24.48 20.71 17.87
C SER A 791 25.65 20.60 16.88
N GLY A 792 25.39 20.05 15.69
CA GLY A 792 26.37 20.04 14.59
C GLY A 792 26.50 21.38 13.86
N THR A 793 25.67 22.36 14.20
CA THR A 793 25.59 23.67 13.53
C THR A 793 25.58 24.80 14.55
N ASN A 794 25.86 26.02 14.08
CA ASN A 794 25.73 27.24 14.89
C ASN A 794 24.66 28.14 14.24
N ILE A 795 23.47 28.16 14.84
CA ILE A 795 22.28 28.80 14.27
C ILE A 795 21.53 29.55 15.37
N ALA A 796 21.22 30.82 15.11
CA ALA A 796 20.25 31.61 15.87
C ALA A 796 18.98 31.83 15.02
N THR A 797 17.82 31.87 15.64
CA THR A 797 16.53 32.14 14.97
C THR A 797 15.91 33.46 15.46
N ASN A 798 15.17 34.12 14.56
CA ASN A 798 14.32 35.26 14.88
C ASN A 798 12.83 34.93 14.72
N GLU A 799 12.50 33.65 14.55
CA GLU A 799 11.11 33.18 14.41
C GLU A 799 10.34 33.34 15.72
N VAL A 800 9.08 33.77 15.61
CA VAL A 800 8.14 33.85 16.73
C VAL A 800 6.79 33.27 16.27
N PRO A 801 6.24 32.24 16.95
CA PRO A 801 6.82 31.54 18.10
C PRO A 801 8.16 30.87 17.80
N LEU A 802 9.04 30.78 18.80
CA LEU A 802 10.33 30.11 18.68
C LEU A 802 10.15 28.65 18.22
N PRO A 803 11.04 28.08 17.41
CA PRO A 803 10.96 26.68 17.00
C PRO A 803 11.43 25.73 18.12
N THR A 804 10.94 24.49 18.12
CA THR A 804 11.38 23.42 19.05
C THR A 804 12.51 22.56 18.48
N VAL A 805 12.91 22.82 17.23
CA VAL A 805 14.01 22.14 16.52
C VAL A 805 14.81 23.19 15.76
N ILE A 806 16.13 23.17 15.93
CA ILE A 806 17.07 24.00 15.15
C ILE A 806 18.27 23.14 14.77
N GLY A 807 18.63 23.08 13.49
CA GLY A 807 19.80 22.32 13.02
C GLY A 807 19.77 20.84 13.43
N ASP A 808 18.63 20.16 13.24
CA ASP A 808 18.36 18.78 13.66
C ASP A 808 18.60 18.48 15.15
N SER A 809 18.68 19.53 15.95
CA SER A 809 18.94 19.47 17.38
C SER A 809 17.65 19.86 18.12
N CYS A 810 17.38 19.23 19.25
CA CYS A 810 16.18 19.45 20.04
C CYS A 810 16.44 19.20 21.51
N LEU A 811 15.89 20.07 22.34
CA LEU A 811 15.93 19.94 23.80
C LEU A 811 14.56 19.51 24.32
N THR A 812 14.54 18.60 25.29
CA THR A 812 13.32 18.25 26.03
C THR A 812 13.47 18.52 27.52
N VAL A 813 12.35 18.89 28.14
CA VAL A 813 12.18 19.00 29.60
C VAL A 813 11.04 18.06 29.99
N ASN A 814 11.31 17.10 30.87
CA ASN A 814 10.34 16.05 31.27
C ASN A 814 9.72 15.31 30.07
N GLY A 815 10.48 15.19 28.96
CA GLY A 815 10.04 14.56 27.70
C GLY A 815 9.22 15.46 26.76
N ALA A 816 8.91 16.71 27.15
CA ALA A 816 8.26 17.70 26.30
C ALA A 816 9.30 18.55 25.55
N PRO A 817 9.18 18.76 24.22
CA PRO A 817 10.07 19.62 23.45
C PRO A 817 10.05 21.07 23.94
N VAL A 818 11.20 21.71 23.92
CA VAL A 818 11.41 23.08 24.42
C VAL A 818 11.66 24.03 23.26
N HIS A 819 11.08 25.22 23.36
CA HIS A 819 11.29 26.30 22.40
C HIS A 819 12.71 26.88 22.51
N MET A 820 13.45 26.89 21.39
CA MET A 820 14.86 27.27 21.33
C MET A 820 15.06 28.53 20.50
N LEU A 821 16.04 29.35 20.90
CA LEU A 821 16.43 30.58 20.20
C LEU A 821 17.82 30.50 19.56
N PHE A 822 18.66 29.57 20.04
CA PHE A 822 20.02 29.40 19.56
C PHE A 822 20.53 27.99 19.82
N VAL A 823 21.29 27.43 18.87
CA VAL A 823 22.03 26.18 19.03
C VAL A 823 23.45 26.34 18.50
N SER A 824 24.39 25.69 19.18
CA SER A 824 25.80 25.57 18.79
C SER A 824 26.39 24.28 19.36
N PRO A 825 27.60 23.85 18.95
CA PRO A 825 28.23 22.68 19.55
C PRO A 825 28.39 22.73 21.07
N THR A 826 28.50 23.92 21.66
CA THR A 826 28.78 24.07 23.10
C THR A 826 27.69 24.75 23.92
N GLN A 827 26.66 25.30 23.27
CA GLN A 827 25.61 26.05 23.94
C GLN A 827 24.28 26.01 23.17
N VAL A 828 23.18 25.81 23.90
CA VAL A 828 21.80 25.97 23.42
C VAL A 828 21.10 27.00 24.30
N ASN A 829 20.46 28.00 23.71
CA ASN A 829 19.57 28.90 24.45
C ASN A 829 18.12 28.54 24.16
N ALA A 830 17.31 28.44 25.20
CA ALA A 830 15.93 27.99 25.12
C ALA A 830 15.08 28.65 26.20
N GLN A 831 13.76 28.58 26.07
CA GLN A 831 12.83 29.04 27.09
C GLN A 831 12.37 27.86 27.95
N MET A 832 12.62 27.90 29.26
CA MET A 832 12.06 26.91 30.20
C MET A 832 10.53 26.95 30.13
N PRO A 833 9.82 25.83 29.90
CA PRO A 833 8.36 25.86 29.80
C PRO A 833 7.71 26.43 31.05
N ALA A 834 6.72 27.31 30.89
CA ALA A 834 6.16 28.08 32.00
C ALA A 834 5.36 27.25 33.02
N GLN A 835 4.95 26.03 32.64
CA GLN A 835 4.15 25.12 33.47
C GLN A 835 5.00 24.20 34.35
N GLU A 836 6.30 24.12 34.11
CA GLU A 836 7.21 23.23 34.85
C GLU A 836 7.46 23.76 36.26
N SER A 837 7.64 22.85 37.22
CA SER A 837 7.94 23.21 38.61
C SER A 837 8.69 22.09 39.33
N GLY A 838 9.39 22.43 40.41
CA GLY A 838 10.16 21.46 41.17
C GLY A 838 11.35 20.90 40.39
N ASN A 839 11.61 19.61 40.52
CA ASN A 839 12.72 18.95 39.82
C ASN A 839 12.31 18.58 38.40
N VAL A 840 13.09 19.05 37.42
CA VAL A 840 12.90 18.74 36.01
C VAL A 840 14.08 17.95 35.44
N ALA A 841 13.80 17.08 34.48
CA ALA A 841 14.79 16.31 33.74
C ALA A 841 14.99 16.93 32.34
N ILE A 842 16.21 17.33 32.02
CA ILE A 842 16.56 17.99 30.77
C ILE A 842 17.43 17.04 29.93
N VAL A 843 17.06 16.87 28.65
CA VAL A 843 17.72 15.95 27.73
C VAL A 843 17.87 16.59 26.35
N MET A 844 19.07 16.47 25.76
CA MET A 844 19.35 16.93 24.41
C MET A 844 19.32 15.76 23.42
N HIS A 845 18.68 15.98 22.27
CA HIS A 845 18.61 15.06 21.14
C HIS A 845 19.29 15.70 19.93
N THR A 846 20.28 15.01 19.36
CA THR A 846 21.00 15.43 18.15
C THR A 846 21.17 14.25 17.20
N PRO A 847 21.69 14.45 15.98
CA PRO A 847 22.08 13.34 15.12
C PRO A 847 23.10 12.39 15.75
N GLY A 848 23.85 12.84 16.77
CA GLY A 848 24.78 12.03 17.55
C GLY A 848 24.16 11.16 18.65
N GLY A 849 22.85 11.30 18.89
CA GLY A 849 22.15 10.53 19.90
C GLY A 849 21.51 11.40 20.97
N VAL A 850 21.40 10.85 22.17
CA VAL A 850 20.73 11.45 23.32
C VAL A 850 21.75 11.74 24.40
N SER A 851 21.63 12.88 25.08
CA SER A 851 22.55 13.25 26.14
C SER A 851 22.32 12.47 27.44
N ASN A 852 23.22 12.67 28.40
CA ASN A 852 22.90 12.44 29.80
C ASN A 852 21.64 13.22 30.20
N THR A 853 20.89 12.69 31.16
CA THR A 853 19.81 13.43 31.81
C THR A 853 20.40 14.39 32.83
N PHE A 854 20.14 15.69 32.65
CA PHE A 854 20.52 16.73 33.60
C PHE A 854 19.32 17.07 34.49
N PHE A 855 19.46 16.95 35.80
CA PHE A 855 18.41 17.31 36.75
C PHE A 855 18.61 18.75 37.24
N LEU A 856 17.55 19.55 37.19
CA LEU A 856 17.54 20.93 37.67
C LEU A 856 16.34 21.14 38.59
N THR A 857 16.54 21.79 39.74
CA THR A 857 15.45 22.25 40.60
C THR A 857 15.06 23.66 40.20
N LEU A 858 13.82 23.85 39.75
CA LEU A 858 13.26 25.14 39.41
C LEU A 858 12.79 25.89 40.65
N LEU A 859 12.98 27.22 40.63
CA LEU A 859 12.40 28.13 41.61
C LEU A 859 11.29 28.94 40.98
N THR A 860 10.27 29.31 41.76
CA THR A 860 9.09 30.06 41.28
C THR A 860 9.46 31.44 40.72
N GLY A 861 10.60 32.00 41.14
CA GLY A 861 11.25 33.17 40.55
C GLY A 861 12.77 33.07 40.74
N ALA A 862 13.51 33.45 39.69
CA ALA A 862 14.97 33.44 39.63
C ALA A 862 15.41 34.59 38.69
N PRO A 863 15.36 35.85 39.16
CA PRO A 863 15.65 37.00 38.32
C PRO A 863 17.13 37.04 37.93
N SER A 864 17.41 37.19 36.64
CA SER A 864 18.76 37.43 36.11
C SER A 864 18.73 38.58 35.10
N VAL A 865 19.54 39.60 35.31
CA VAL A 865 19.64 40.77 34.42
C VAL A 865 20.47 40.40 33.19
N PHE A 866 20.00 40.77 32.00
CA PHE A 866 20.77 40.52 30.77
C PHE A 866 22.07 41.31 30.79
N LEU A 867 23.14 40.66 30.35
CA LEU A 867 24.44 41.30 30.20
C LEU A 867 24.71 41.63 28.73
N THR A 868 25.38 42.75 28.48
CA THR A 868 25.77 43.20 27.15
C THR A 868 27.23 43.63 27.13
N THR A 869 27.81 43.72 25.93
CA THR A 869 29.13 44.31 25.70
C THR A 869 28.93 45.71 25.16
N LEU A 870 29.51 46.71 25.84
CA LEU A 870 29.42 48.11 25.44
C LEU A 870 30.81 48.75 25.52
N ASP A 871 31.21 49.44 24.46
CA ASP A 871 32.51 50.13 24.35
C ASP A 871 33.73 49.26 24.71
N GLY A 872 33.67 47.96 24.38
CA GLY A 872 34.72 46.98 24.67
C GLY A 872 34.76 46.48 26.12
N VAL A 873 33.78 46.84 26.94
CA VAL A 873 33.56 46.31 28.29
C VAL A 873 32.48 45.25 28.23
N ASP A 874 32.83 44.01 28.55
CA ASP A 874 31.90 42.90 28.66
C ASP A 874 31.13 42.96 30.00
N ASN A 875 30.01 42.24 30.07
CA ASN A 875 29.22 42.04 31.28
C ASN A 875 28.59 43.33 31.86
N VAL A 876 28.21 44.27 30.99
CA VAL A 876 27.45 45.46 31.40
C VAL A 876 25.98 45.09 31.59
N PRO A 877 25.35 45.32 32.75
CA PRO A 877 23.94 45.02 32.95
C PRO A 877 23.03 45.85 32.04
N ALA A 878 22.01 45.23 31.45
CA ALA A 878 21.01 45.84 30.58
C ALA A 878 19.99 46.68 31.38
N ILE A 879 20.50 47.65 32.12
CA ILE A 879 19.74 48.65 32.87
C ILE A 879 19.83 49.94 32.07
N VAL A 880 18.70 50.49 31.66
CA VAL A 880 18.61 51.66 30.80
C VAL A 880 17.97 52.81 31.56
N ARG A 881 18.50 54.02 31.42
CA ARG A 881 17.84 55.21 31.95
C ARG A 881 16.73 55.64 30.98
N TRP A 882 15.50 55.68 31.46
CA TRP A 882 14.33 56.05 30.65
C TRP A 882 14.49 57.43 29.99
N ASN A 883 15.10 58.38 30.70
CA ASN A 883 15.22 59.77 30.29
C ASN A 883 16.10 59.99 29.04
N ASN A 884 17.05 59.08 28.75
CA ASN A 884 17.95 59.22 27.60
C ASN A 884 18.06 57.96 26.74
N GLY A 885 17.44 56.84 27.14
CA GLY A 885 17.48 55.58 26.40
C GLY A 885 18.86 54.90 26.38
N LEU A 886 19.81 55.36 27.20
CA LEU A 886 21.17 54.83 27.24
C LEU A 886 21.35 53.87 28.44
N VAL A 887 22.16 52.83 28.23
CA VAL A 887 22.55 51.86 29.27
C VAL A 887 23.31 52.56 30.40
N VAL A 888 23.05 52.16 31.65
CA VAL A 888 23.72 52.64 32.84
C VAL A 888 25.17 52.17 32.82
N THR A 889 26.10 53.13 32.85
CA THR A 889 27.54 52.87 32.89
C THR A 889 28.22 53.82 33.87
N SER A 890 29.55 53.71 34.02
CA SER A 890 30.32 54.68 34.78
C SER A 890 30.23 56.10 34.21
N THR A 891 30.07 56.26 32.90
CA THR A 891 29.94 57.54 32.19
C THR A 891 28.48 58.00 32.01
N ASN A 892 27.51 57.09 32.15
CA ASN A 892 26.08 57.39 32.22
C ASN A 892 25.48 56.88 33.55
N PRO A 893 25.79 57.54 34.69
CA PRO A 893 25.34 57.09 36.00
C PRO A 893 23.83 57.31 36.21
N VAL A 894 23.27 56.55 37.15
CA VAL A 894 21.91 56.74 37.66
C VAL A 894 21.84 58.03 38.46
N HIS A 895 20.81 58.85 38.22
CA HIS A 895 20.51 60.02 39.02
C HIS A 895 19.28 59.74 39.88
N ARG A 896 19.23 60.35 41.06
CA ARG A 896 18.02 60.37 41.90
C ARG A 896 16.83 60.92 41.10
N GLY A 897 15.68 60.24 41.20
CA GLY A 897 14.47 60.56 40.45
C GLY A 897 14.45 60.06 39.00
N ASP A 898 15.47 59.32 38.55
CA ASP A 898 15.39 58.63 37.26
C ASP A 898 14.34 57.51 37.28
N ILE A 899 13.79 57.22 36.11
CA ILE A 899 13.15 55.93 35.86
C ILE A 899 14.18 55.03 35.19
N LEU A 900 14.36 53.82 35.71
CA LEU A 900 15.21 52.79 35.12
C LEU A 900 14.35 51.70 34.49
N THR A 901 14.75 51.25 33.31
CA THR A 901 14.23 50.08 32.61
C THR A 901 15.25 48.97 32.73
N ILE A 902 14.90 47.89 33.40
CA ILE A 902 15.77 46.74 33.65
C ILE A 902 15.29 45.60 32.77
N TYR A 903 16.13 45.14 31.84
CA TYR A 903 15.86 43.96 31.03
C TYR A 903 16.45 42.71 31.69
N LEU A 904 15.61 41.69 31.90
CA LEU A 904 15.95 40.51 32.69
C LEU A 904 15.13 39.30 32.25
N THR A 905 15.43 38.13 32.80
CA THR A 905 14.58 36.94 32.67
C THR A 905 14.29 36.30 34.03
N GLY A 906 13.35 35.35 34.08
CA GLY A 906 13.09 34.53 35.25
C GLY A 906 12.22 35.16 36.35
N LEU A 907 11.34 36.13 36.01
CA LEU A 907 10.38 36.68 36.99
C LEU A 907 9.19 35.75 37.31
N GLY A 908 9.02 34.64 36.59
CA GLY A 908 7.94 33.69 36.80
C GLY A 908 6.63 34.08 36.09
N ALA A 909 5.51 33.51 36.52
CA ALA A 909 4.23 33.59 35.80
C ALA A 909 3.71 35.04 35.58
N VAL A 910 3.00 35.24 34.47
CA VAL A 910 2.35 36.51 34.07
C VAL A 910 0.85 36.37 33.85
N ASN A 911 0.13 37.50 33.93
CA ASN A 911 -1.29 37.61 33.64
C ASN A 911 -1.55 38.79 32.67
N PRO A 912 -2.20 38.55 31.50
CA PRO A 912 -2.63 37.25 30.98
C PRO A 912 -1.43 36.32 30.64
N PRO A 913 -1.62 34.99 30.75
CA PRO A 913 -0.57 34.02 30.42
C PRO A 913 -0.25 34.03 28.93
N VAL A 914 1.01 33.77 28.59
CA VAL A 914 1.52 33.67 27.22
C VAL A 914 2.00 32.25 26.98
N SER A 915 1.68 31.66 25.82
CA SER A 915 2.16 30.34 25.44
C SER A 915 3.68 30.34 25.26
N ASP A 916 4.33 29.23 25.60
CA ASP A 916 5.78 29.09 25.44
C ASP A 916 6.21 29.37 23.98
N GLY A 917 7.42 29.93 23.82
CA GLY A 917 7.97 30.37 22.54
C GLY A 917 7.31 31.63 21.95
N SER A 918 6.14 32.06 22.43
CA SER A 918 5.43 33.23 21.92
C SER A 918 5.96 34.54 22.52
N ALA A 919 5.83 35.63 21.76
CA ALA A 919 6.17 36.96 22.24
C ALA A 919 5.24 37.45 23.35
N GLY A 920 5.77 38.29 24.24
CA GLY A 920 4.93 39.06 25.17
C GLY A 920 3.87 39.89 24.44
N LEU A 921 2.66 39.95 25.02
CA LEU A 921 1.52 40.66 24.43
C LEU A 921 1.74 42.17 24.37
N VAL A 922 1.17 42.81 23.36
CA VAL A 922 1.21 44.28 23.17
C VAL A 922 -0.02 44.95 23.80
N ASP A 923 -1.19 44.31 23.75
CA ASP A 923 -2.42 44.80 24.36
C ASP A 923 -3.39 43.63 24.67
N PRO A 924 -3.74 43.35 25.94
CA PRO A 924 -3.16 43.95 27.16
C PRO A 924 -1.72 43.45 27.40
N LEU A 925 -0.91 44.23 28.13
CA LEU A 925 0.43 43.81 28.55
C LEU A 925 0.35 42.63 29.55
N SER A 926 1.27 41.68 29.42
CA SER A 926 1.40 40.55 30.36
C SER A 926 2.24 40.92 31.57
N THR A 927 1.59 41.29 32.67
CA THR A 927 2.24 41.69 33.95
C THR A 927 2.56 40.49 34.84
N THR A 928 3.63 40.57 35.63
CA THR A 928 4.01 39.52 36.59
C THR A 928 2.91 39.29 37.63
N VAL A 929 2.62 38.03 37.97
CA VAL A 929 1.64 37.67 39.01
C VAL A 929 2.16 38.03 40.41
N VAL A 930 3.46 37.84 40.65
CA VAL A 930 4.15 38.27 41.87
C VAL A 930 5.00 39.48 41.52
N ASN A 931 4.76 40.61 42.18
CA ASN A 931 5.54 41.83 41.95
C ASN A 931 6.95 41.70 42.56
N PRO A 932 8.02 42.03 41.81
CA PRO A 932 9.38 42.06 42.34
C PRO A 932 9.56 43.22 43.32
N VAL A 933 10.49 43.06 44.26
CA VAL A 933 10.96 44.13 45.13
C VAL A 933 12.32 44.60 44.61
N VAL A 934 12.45 45.89 44.29
CA VAL A 934 13.71 46.48 43.83
C VAL A 934 14.21 47.47 44.87
N LYS A 935 15.49 47.34 45.27
CA LYS A 935 16.16 48.30 46.15
C LYS A 935 17.42 48.83 45.49
N ILE A 936 17.76 50.09 45.72
CA ILE A 936 19.00 50.72 45.27
C ILE A 936 19.69 51.33 46.50
N GLY A 937 20.88 50.83 46.82
CA GLY A 937 21.61 51.25 48.02
C GLY A 937 20.86 50.95 49.32
N GLY A 938 20.05 49.90 49.34
CA GLY A 938 19.20 49.51 50.47
C GLY A 938 17.87 50.27 50.59
N VAL A 939 17.59 51.23 49.71
CA VAL A 939 16.34 52.00 49.67
C VAL A 939 15.39 51.41 48.64
N ASP A 940 14.11 51.22 48.97
CA ASP A 940 13.08 50.76 48.04
C ASP A 940 12.94 51.70 46.83
N ALA A 941 12.87 51.11 45.64
CA ALA A 941 12.55 51.78 44.38
C ALA A 941 11.13 51.37 43.95
N ASP A 942 10.29 52.34 43.64
CA ASP A 942 8.89 52.08 43.29
C ASP A 942 8.82 51.37 41.93
N VAL A 943 8.30 50.13 41.91
CA VAL A 943 8.08 49.37 40.67
C VAL A 943 6.85 49.92 39.95
N LEU A 944 7.10 50.61 38.84
CA LEU A 944 6.07 51.21 37.98
C LEU A 944 5.45 50.19 37.03
N PHE A 945 6.23 49.19 36.60
CA PHE A 945 5.79 48.09 35.76
C PHE A 945 6.72 46.88 35.93
N SER A 946 6.15 45.68 35.89
CA SER A 946 6.89 44.42 35.76
C SER A 946 6.10 43.43 34.91
N GLY A 947 6.72 42.90 33.85
CA GLY A 947 6.02 42.02 32.90
C GLY A 947 6.94 41.51 31.79
N LEU A 948 6.37 40.75 30.85
CA LEU A 948 7.09 40.35 29.64
C LEU A 948 7.35 41.56 28.73
N VAL A 949 8.50 41.56 28.06
CA VAL A 949 8.81 42.53 27.00
C VAL A 949 7.89 42.28 25.81
N PRO A 950 7.10 43.27 25.36
CA PRO A 950 6.28 43.11 24.16
C PRO A 950 7.14 42.73 22.95
N GLY A 951 6.71 41.70 22.21
CA GLY A 951 7.42 41.23 21.02
C GLY A 951 8.60 40.28 21.28
N MET A 952 8.99 40.01 22.54
CA MET A 952 10.13 39.13 22.85
C MET A 952 9.71 37.93 23.74
N PRO A 953 9.96 36.68 23.32
CA PRO A 953 9.71 35.50 24.14
C PRO A 953 10.64 35.42 25.36
N GLY A 954 10.10 35.11 26.54
CA GLY A 954 10.86 34.82 27.76
C GLY A 954 11.68 35.97 28.36
N ALA A 955 11.70 37.15 27.72
CA ALA A 955 12.34 38.36 28.24
C ALA A 955 11.33 39.19 29.04
N TYR A 956 11.78 39.69 30.18
CA TYR A 956 11.00 40.53 31.10
C TYR A 956 11.60 41.92 31.19
N VAL A 957 10.77 42.87 31.60
CA VAL A 957 11.18 44.23 31.89
C VAL A 957 10.60 44.69 33.23
N ILE A 958 11.42 45.40 34.01
CA ILE A 958 10.97 46.15 35.19
C ILE A 958 11.25 47.62 34.95
N ASN A 959 10.24 48.47 35.12
CA ASN A 959 10.42 49.92 35.22
C ASN A 959 10.35 50.33 36.69
N VAL A 960 11.40 51.00 37.19
CA VAL A 960 11.45 51.47 38.59
C VAL A 960 11.77 52.95 38.69
N SER A 961 11.18 53.63 39.67
CA SER A 961 11.51 55.01 40.06
C SER A 961 12.60 55.01 41.14
N VAL A 962 13.71 55.70 40.89
CA VAL A 962 14.83 55.84 41.82
C VAL A 962 14.50 56.89 42.88
N SER A 963 14.42 56.48 44.15
CA SER A 963 14.11 57.39 45.26
C SER A 963 15.12 58.53 45.41
N ASN A 964 14.64 59.70 45.85
CA ASN A 964 15.51 60.83 46.20
C ASN A 964 16.38 60.58 47.44
N SER A 965 16.07 59.56 48.25
CA SER A 965 16.88 59.16 49.40
C SER A 965 17.96 58.12 49.06
N THR A 966 18.04 57.63 47.82
CA THR A 966 19.04 56.64 47.40
C THR A 966 20.48 57.15 47.63
N PRO A 967 21.34 56.42 48.34
CA PRO A 967 22.74 56.81 48.55
C PRO A 967 23.51 57.01 47.23
N GLN A 968 24.41 58.00 47.21
CA GLN A 968 25.32 58.22 46.08
C GLN A 968 26.56 57.34 46.24
N GLY A 969 27.19 56.95 45.14
CA GLY A 969 28.41 56.15 45.17
C GLY A 969 28.86 55.68 43.79
N LEU A 970 30.13 55.29 43.70
CA LEU A 970 30.70 54.71 42.48
C LEU A 970 30.20 53.28 42.21
N SER A 971 29.79 52.57 43.26
CA SER A 971 29.25 51.22 43.21
C SER A 971 28.17 51.08 44.28
N VAL A 972 26.91 51.26 43.89
CA VAL A 972 25.73 51.15 44.75
C VAL A 972 24.98 49.88 44.35
N PRO A 973 24.66 48.96 45.28
CA PRO A 973 23.96 47.73 44.94
C PRO A 973 22.51 48.02 44.58
N LEU A 974 22.12 47.65 43.36
CA LEU A 974 20.76 47.50 42.90
C LEU A 974 20.38 46.03 43.09
N THR A 975 19.43 45.75 43.97
CA THR A 975 18.97 44.39 44.25
C THR A 975 17.56 44.18 43.74
N ILE A 976 17.32 43.07 43.06
CA ILE A 976 15.99 42.65 42.59
C ILE A 976 15.66 41.36 43.32
N THR A 977 14.59 41.37 44.12
CA THR A 977 14.10 40.22 44.85
C THR A 977 12.78 39.75 44.24
N GLN A 978 12.72 38.48 43.85
CA GLN A 978 11.50 37.81 43.38
C GLN A 978 11.39 36.46 44.11
N GLY A 979 10.32 36.29 44.90
CA GLY A 979 10.24 35.17 45.85
C GLY A 979 11.40 35.21 46.85
N ASP A 980 12.09 34.09 47.03
CA ASP A 980 13.21 33.95 47.97
C ASP A 980 14.58 34.26 47.34
N ILE A 981 14.64 34.66 46.06
CA ILE A 981 15.88 34.90 45.33
C ILE A 981 16.12 36.40 45.16
N THR A 982 17.35 36.83 45.43
CA THR A 982 17.83 38.20 45.22
C THR A 982 19.04 38.21 44.31
N VAL A 983 18.96 38.95 43.21
CA VAL A 983 20.11 39.27 42.33
C VAL A 983 20.60 40.68 42.64
N THR A 984 21.91 40.91 42.55
CA THR A 984 22.52 42.22 42.81
C THR A 984 23.38 42.65 41.63
N GLU A 985 23.10 43.83 41.10
CA GLU A 985 23.93 44.54 40.13
C GLU A 985 24.46 45.83 40.74
N ASN A 986 25.67 46.24 40.37
CA ASN A 986 26.25 47.49 40.88
C ASN A 986 26.06 48.62 39.88
N VAL A 987 25.48 49.72 40.35
CA VAL A 987 25.27 50.93 39.55
C VAL A 987 25.98 52.13 40.18
N ARG A 988 26.49 53.04 39.36
CA ARG A 988 26.98 54.33 39.84
C ARG A 988 25.78 55.27 40.05
N VAL A 989 25.62 55.81 41.25
CA VAL A 989 24.56 56.77 41.58
C VAL A 989 25.15 58.12 41.91
N VAL A 990 24.67 59.18 41.26
CA VAL A 990 25.10 60.56 41.48
C VAL A 990 23.90 61.49 41.71
N GLN A 991 24.16 62.67 42.27
CA GLN A 991 23.17 63.73 42.29
C GLN A 991 22.95 64.29 40.87
N LYS A 992 21.70 64.63 40.57
CA LYS A 992 21.31 65.31 39.33
C LYS A 992 21.99 66.67 39.18
#